data_AF-A0A826HYH2-F1
#
_entry.id   AF-A0A826HYH2-F1
#
_cell.length_a   1.000
_cell.length_b   1.000
_cell.length_c   1.000
_cell.angle_alpha   90.00
_cell.angle_beta   90.00
_cell.angle_gamma   90.00
#
_symmetry.space_group_name_H-M   'P 1'
#
loop_
_entity.id
_entity.type
_entity.pdbx_description
1 polymer ?
#
loop_
_entity_poly.entity_id
_entity_poly.type
_entity_poly.pdbx_seq_one_letter_code
_entity_poly.pdbx_strand_id
1 'polypeptide(L)'
;MTAKVARTGHLFVVLLILMSMLTGLVTSGSSVVTAAANIRPTYQTDANGTYPTNSWQVTGQQNVINQRGGDQVSGWDNNTIWNGDATDTTNSYLKFGDPNNPDYQIRKYAKETNTPGLYDVYLNVKGNTQQNVKPVDIVLVVDMSGSMESKNNGGTDRAGAVRTGVKNFLTSIQNAGLGDYVNVGLIGFSSPGYIGGGNKTTGPGYIRVGLGKAGNTSQQQAINSALSPTFNGGTYTQIGLRQGSAMLNADTSGNKKMMILLTDGVPTFSDKVKNSVVENGTLYGTNFGTTRDEPGYTAELKNPYIDSSGDYIYDTWPATLGEAKKAKDSGNVVHALGIQLAGDDGYWSEGYMSDEDVRQNMELIPTSPDLYEDADSADAVEAYLNNQAKDIVKNFNTIIDGTITDPIGTQFQYANNQATVTSVGKQTVPASELPSAAIQDGQLTVNHMNLGQDQEVQIHYQVRIKTEDAGFKPDFWYQMNGETLLTPKAGAAAVDFGIPSGRAPATTVYVQKQWRQLSNQSLPDTLNVTVQRKVADGSLDPNWQQTLVLKKADNWKASFTAPAYNNQGQSFSYVVKSEDASGIDLSSFISSQNMDQQTATLTLTNQQYGFQFQKKTTDGTDLSADQLKAMQFNLTQYSDNSFQQVSKTNAITSTDLQALAPGYYGIQEAAAPTGYQLDGTMYLFQLTSDGQWQYHGTKDNVTSGSVINGQQTLNPVGDKSDDFTVTGDHQQILTLTKYDEPKPSMTLRVIKQDNQSQYLAGAAFTLKPSAGEAETITSSATSEGQAFATKLVADGTYTMSETKAPDGYQSNPAKIAIQVATTGKEATVTIDGEALKPGESKNGYTLAIDGSTITLQAINQPLAILPHTGGQGYQRLLGIALGLISAAFLLLLVVLIKRRVVKQHD
;
A
#
# COMPACT_ATOMS: atom_id res chain seq x y z
N MET A 1 11.32 62.83 0.60
CA MET A 1 11.09 64.12 1.27
C MET A 1 9.82 64.73 0.73
N THR A 2 8.91 65.08 1.65
CA THR A 2 7.79 66.05 1.59
C THR A 2 6.75 65.93 0.47
N ALA A 3 5.51 65.43 0.68
CA ALA A 3 4.40 65.95 1.53
C ALA A 3 3.85 67.29 1.01
N LYS A 4 2.55 67.59 0.91
CA LYS A 4 1.23 66.93 1.05
C LYS A 4 0.18 68.06 0.83
N VAL A 5 -1.06 67.72 0.45
CA VAL A 5 -2.33 68.49 0.66
C VAL A 5 -2.59 69.71 -0.25
N ALA A 6 -3.80 70.06 -0.72
CA ALA A 6 -5.11 69.43 -0.99
C ALA A 6 -6.08 70.53 -1.51
N ARG A 7 -7.29 70.10 -1.94
CA ARG A 7 -8.53 70.86 -2.27
C ARG A 7 -8.59 71.30 -3.74
N THR A 8 -9.62 70.98 -4.52
CA THR A 8 -11.10 70.94 -4.32
C THR A 8 -11.65 70.02 -5.44
N GLY A 9 -12.58 69.08 -5.27
CA GLY A 9 -13.95 69.23 -4.78
C GLY A 9 -14.92 69.38 -5.98
N HIS A 10 -15.82 68.41 -6.18
CA HIS A 10 -16.98 68.34 -7.11
C HIS A 10 -16.80 67.47 -8.37
N LEU A 11 -17.15 66.17 -8.28
CA LEU A 11 -17.96 65.44 -9.26
C LEU A 11 -18.19 63.99 -8.76
N PHE A 12 -19.21 63.75 -7.94
CA PHE A 12 -19.60 62.38 -7.56
C PHE A 12 -21.02 62.30 -6.99
N VAL A 13 -22.05 62.72 -7.75
CA VAL A 13 -23.44 62.31 -7.51
C VAL A 13 -24.22 62.49 -8.82
N VAL A 14 -24.29 61.47 -9.70
CA VAL A 14 -25.43 61.12 -10.58
C VAL A 14 -25.10 59.76 -11.24
N LEU A 15 -25.32 58.65 -10.53
CA LEU A 15 -25.60 57.33 -11.15
C LEU A 15 -26.07 56.32 -10.08
N LEU A 16 -27.21 56.56 -9.43
CA LEU A 16 -27.87 55.58 -8.54
C LEU A 16 -29.30 56.01 -8.21
N ILE A 17 -30.16 56.08 -9.24
CA ILE A 17 -31.63 56.16 -9.08
C ILE A 17 -32.25 55.39 -10.24
N LEU A 18 -32.53 54.09 -10.04
CA LEU A 18 -33.56 53.30 -10.75
C LEU A 18 -33.62 51.88 -10.14
N MET A 19 -33.97 51.80 -8.86
CA MET A 19 -34.43 50.55 -8.23
C MET A 19 -35.13 50.87 -6.91
N SER A 20 -36.37 51.35 -7.00
CA SER A 20 -37.30 51.37 -5.88
C SER A 20 -38.70 51.70 -6.39
N MET A 21 -39.69 50.95 -5.88
CA MET A 21 -41.15 51.12 -6.00
C MET A 21 -41.85 50.26 -7.06
N LEU A 22 -42.23 49.03 -6.67
CA LEU A 22 -43.65 48.71 -6.44
C LEU A 22 -43.76 47.45 -5.56
N THR A 23 -43.89 47.65 -4.26
CA THR A 23 -44.37 46.64 -3.28
C THR A 23 -45.49 47.26 -2.46
N GLY A 24 -46.51 46.45 -2.18
CA GLY A 24 -47.75 46.77 -1.46
C GLY A 24 -48.94 46.47 -2.37
N LEU A 25 -49.87 45.56 -2.10
CA LEU A 25 -50.46 44.98 -0.88
C LEU A 25 -51.20 43.71 -1.39
N VAL A 26 -51.33 42.56 -0.74
CA VAL A 26 -52.04 42.28 0.50
C VAL A 26 -51.62 40.89 1.02
N THR A 27 -51.44 40.85 2.33
CA THR A 27 -51.21 39.72 3.23
C THR A 27 -52.34 38.68 3.25
N SER A 28 -51.99 37.40 3.16
CA SER A 28 -52.62 36.32 3.94
C SER A 28 -51.75 35.07 3.91
N GLY A 29 -51.28 34.61 5.08
CA GLY A 29 -50.59 33.32 5.22
C GLY A 29 -49.25 33.39 5.95
N SER A 30 -49.27 33.80 7.22
CA SER A 30 -48.13 33.64 8.13
C SER A 30 -47.95 32.16 8.49
N SER A 31 -46.96 31.46 7.92
CA SER A 31 -46.36 30.22 8.50
C SER A 31 -45.26 29.55 7.65
N VAL A 32 -44.28 30.27 7.06
CA VAL A 32 -43.26 29.62 6.17
C VAL A 32 -41.82 29.71 6.69
N VAL A 33 -41.55 30.04 7.97
CA VAL A 33 -40.15 30.15 8.46
C VAL A 33 -39.82 29.25 9.68
N THR A 34 -40.67 28.29 10.04
CA THR A 34 -40.40 27.42 11.22
C THR A 34 -40.29 25.91 10.93
N ALA A 35 -40.77 25.39 9.81
CA ALA A 35 -40.90 23.93 9.61
C ALA A 35 -39.60 23.19 9.21
N ALA A 36 -38.67 23.83 8.49
CA ALA A 36 -37.41 23.18 8.06
C ALA A 36 -36.39 23.00 9.20
N ALA A 37 -36.57 23.69 10.34
CA ALA A 37 -35.61 23.67 11.45
C ALA A 37 -35.59 22.34 12.22
N ASN A 38 -36.69 21.58 12.23
CA ASN A 38 -36.84 20.40 13.09
C ASN A 38 -36.08 19.16 12.61
N ILE A 39 -35.69 19.12 11.33
CA ILE A 39 -35.01 17.96 10.72
C ILE A 39 -33.74 18.34 9.97
N ARG A 40 -33.24 19.58 10.14
CA ARG A 40 -31.93 19.96 9.61
C ARG A 40 -30.85 19.22 10.43
N PRO A 41 -30.01 18.38 9.81
CA PRO A 41 -28.97 17.64 10.54
C PRO A 41 -28.06 18.57 11.34
N THR A 42 -27.80 18.20 12.58
CA THR A 42 -26.87 18.92 13.48
C THR A 42 -25.70 18.03 13.85
N TYR A 43 -24.52 18.64 14.00
CA TYR A 43 -23.29 17.91 14.28
C TYR A 43 -22.67 18.38 15.59
N GLN A 44 -22.15 17.43 16.35
CA GLN A 44 -21.36 17.68 17.55
C GLN A 44 -19.88 17.58 17.18
N THR A 45 -19.08 18.54 17.67
CA THR A 45 -17.62 18.50 17.57
C THR A 45 -17.02 18.50 18.97
N ASP A 46 -16.34 17.42 19.33
CA ASP A 46 -15.65 17.28 20.61
C ASP A 46 -14.33 16.51 20.49
N ALA A 47 -13.80 15.98 21.60
CA ALA A 47 -12.56 15.22 21.62
C ALA A 47 -12.59 13.94 20.75
N ASN A 48 -13.78 13.42 20.47
CA ASN A 48 -14.01 12.24 19.62
C ASN A 48 -14.18 12.60 18.14
N GLY A 49 -14.15 13.88 17.77
CA GLY A 49 -14.31 14.35 16.39
C GLY A 49 -15.64 15.00 16.09
N THR A 50 -16.00 15.05 14.80
CA THR A 50 -17.26 15.65 14.33
C THR A 50 -18.18 14.58 13.78
N TYR A 51 -19.40 14.49 14.30
CA TYR A 51 -20.38 13.45 13.94
C TYR A 51 -21.82 13.92 14.16
N PRO A 52 -22.83 13.24 13.58
CA PRO A 52 -24.24 13.57 13.78
C PRO A 52 -24.66 13.54 15.24
N THR A 53 -25.37 14.57 15.71
CA THR A 53 -25.89 14.62 17.10
C THR A 53 -26.95 13.56 17.32
N ASN A 54 -27.80 13.36 16.30
CA ASN A 54 -28.85 12.35 16.29
C ASN A 54 -28.44 11.23 15.33
N SER A 55 -27.68 10.28 15.86
CA SER A 55 -27.00 9.28 15.05
C SER A 55 -27.60 7.88 15.12
N TRP A 56 -27.27 7.05 14.14
CA TRP A 56 -27.41 5.60 14.17
C TRP A 56 -26.14 4.91 13.68
N GLN A 57 -26.01 3.63 14.03
CA GLN A 57 -24.88 2.78 13.64
C GLN A 57 -25.31 1.65 12.71
N VAL A 58 -24.43 1.28 11.78
CA VAL A 58 -24.61 0.05 11.01
C VAL A 58 -24.32 -1.14 11.93
N THR A 59 -25.23 -2.12 11.98
CA THR A 59 -25.09 -3.29 12.86
C THR A 59 -23.73 -3.97 12.69
N GLY A 60 -22.95 -4.02 13.77
CA GLY A 60 -21.66 -4.70 13.80
C GLY A 60 -20.47 -3.88 13.30
N GLN A 61 -20.66 -2.62 12.87
CA GLN A 61 -19.59 -1.74 12.42
C GLN A 61 -19.36 -0.58 13.41
N GLN A 62 -18.10 -0.35 13.80
CA GLN A 62 -17.73 0.59 14.87
C GLN A 62 -17.06 1.87 14.38
N ASN A 63 -16.72 1.95 13.08
CA ASN A 63 -15.97 3.06 12.50
C ASN A 63 -16.76 3.81 11.42
N VAL A 64 -18.08 3.68 11.44
CA VAL A 64 -19.03 4.52 10.70
C VAL A 64 -20.17 4.96 11.61
N ILE A 65 -20.60 6.20 11.47
CA ILE A 65 -21.75 6.76 12.19
C ILE A 65 -22.57 7.65 11.24
N ASN A 66 -23.87 7.44 11.22
CA ASN A 66 -24.78 8.01 10.24
C ASN A 66 -25.84 8.88 10.93
N GLN A 67 -26.41 9.85 10.20
CA GLN A 67 -27.50 10.70 10.69
C GLN A 67 -28.83 9.94 10.65
N ARG A 68 -29.66 10.06 11.70
CA ARG A 68 -31.02 9.50 11.72
C ARG A 68 -31.96 10.22 10.77
N GLY A 69 -33.01 9.51 10.37
CA GLY A 69 -34.14 10.10 9.68
C GLY A 69 -35.04 10.89 10.62
N GLY A 70 -36.14 11.41 10.07
CA GLY A 70 -37.10 12.21 10.81
C GLY A 70 -38.11 12.87 9.88
N ASP A 71 -39.08 13.56 10.48
CA ASP A 71 -40.09 14.35 9.77
C ASP A 71 -40.29 15.72 10.44
N GLN A 72 -40.84 16.68 9.69
CA GLN A 72 -40.96 18.07 10.14
C GLN A 72 -41.89 18.26 11.36
N VAL A 73 -42.72 17.27 11.69
CA VAL A 73 -43.68 17.32 12.79
C VAL A 73 -43.10 16.69 14.07
N SER A 74 -42.57 15.47 13.97
CA SER A 74 -42.08 14.69 15.11
C SER A 74 -40.60 14.90 15.41
N GLY A 75 -39.85 15.50 14.47
CA GLY A 75 -38.40 15.61 14.54
C GLY A 75 -37.72 14.27 14.21
N TRP A 76 -36.65 13.95 14.94
CA TRP A 76 -35.84 12.75 14.69
C TRP A 76 -36.58 11.45 14.98
N ASP A 77 -36.38 10.46 14.12
CA ASP A 77 -36.86 9.10 14.36
C ASP A 77 -36.13 8.41 15.54
N ASN A 78 -36.63 7.24 15.92
CA ASN A 78 -36.09 6.44 17.02
C ASN A 78 -35.14 5.32 16.56
N ASN A 79 -34.81 5.23 15.26
CA ASN A 79 -33.98 4.15 14.74
C ASN A 79 -32.50 4.47 14.97
N THR A 80 -31.91 3.88 16.02
CA THR A 80 -30.49 4.09 16.38
C THR A 80 -29.54 3.03 15.84
N ILE A 81 -30.04 1.94 15.24
CA ILE A 81 -29.20 0.86 14.70
C ILE A 81 -30.00 0.00 13.73
N TRP A 82 -29.44 -0.25 12.55
CA TRP A 82 -29.97 -1.22 11.57
C TRP A 82 -28.86 -1.69 10.61
N ASN A 83 -29.15 -2.66 9.74
CA ASN A 83 -28.13 -3.39 8.99
C ASN A 83 -27.44 -2.61 7.85
N GLY A 84 -27.94 -1.44 7.45
CA GLY A 84 -27.36 -0.64 6.37
C GLY A 84 -27.45 -1.31 4.98
N ASP A 85 -28.42 -2.20 4.76
CA ASP A 85 -28.67 -2.80 3.44
C ASP A 85 -29.04 -1.71 2.42
N ALA A 86 -28.32 -1.66 1.30
CA ALA A 86 -28.53 -0.66 0.24
C ALA A 86 -29.90 -0.80 -0.44
N THR A 87 -30.52 -1.98 -0.36
CA THR A 87 -31.85 -2.21 -0.93
C THR A 87 -33.00 -1.68 -0.06
N ASP A 88 -32.72 -1.24 1.17
CA ASP A 88 -33.72 -0.66 2.05
C ASP A 88 -34.22 0.69 1.52
N THR A 89 -35.54 0.87 1.45
CA THR A 89 -36.21 2.11 1.04
C THR A 89 -37.12 2.68 2.14
N THR A 90 -36.83 2.38 3.41
CA THR A 90 -37.72 2.69 4.55
C THR A 90 -37.04 3.40 5.71
N ASN A 91 -35.81 3.03 6.03
CA ASN A 91 -35.12 3.45 7.24
C ASN A 91 -34.32 4.73 7.05
N SER A 92 -34.31 5.59 8.08
CA SER A 92 -33.43 6.77 8.19
C SER A 92 -33.59 7.83 7.09
N TYR A 93 -34.80 8.02 6.55
CA TYR A 93 -35.09 9.12 5.62
C TYR A 93 -35.45 10.41 6.37
N LEU A 94 -34.97 11.54 5.86
CA LEU A 94 -35.46 12.87 6.17
C LEU A 94 -36.67 13.16 5.27
N LYS A 95 -37.85 13.38 5.87
CA LYS A 95 -39.12 13.54 5.16
C LYS A 95 -39.58 15.00 5.19
N PHE A 96 -39.83 15.57 4.01
CA PHE A 96 -40.28 16.96 3.85
C PHE A 96 -41.74 17.01 3.40
N GLY A 97 -42.54 17.90 3.99
CA GLY A 97 -43.98 17.96 3.77
C GLY A 97 -44.76 17.11 4.79
N ASP A 98 -45.84 16.46 4.35
CA ASP A 98 -46.66 15.58 5.21
C ASP A 98 -45.84 14.35 5.65
N PRO A 99 -45.66 14.07 6.96
CA PRO A 99 -44.93 12.89 7.45
C PRO A 99 -45.42 11.54 6.90
N ASN A 100 -46.72 11.44 6.58
CA ASN A 100 -47.36 10.22 6.07
C ASN A 100 -47.37 10.15 4.55
N ASN A 101 -47.21 11.29 3.86
CA ASN A 101 -47.15 11.37 2.40
C ASN A 101 -46.20 12.50 1.96
N PRO A 102 -44.87 12.34 2.16
CA PRO A 102 -43.92 13.42 1.99
C PRO A 102 -43.90 13.94 0.55
N ASP A 103 -43.65 15.24 0.36
CA ASP A 103 -43.38 15.80 -0.97
C ASP A 103 -42.15 15.11 -1.57
N TYR A 104 -41.11 14.98 -0.76
CA TYR A 104 -39.95 14.16 -1.06
C TYR A 104 -39.30 13.70 0.24
N GLN A 105 -38.53 12.63 0.14
CA GLN A 105 -37.73 12.13 1.25
C GLN A 105 -36.34 11.74 0.78
N ILE A 106 -35.34 12.08 1.58
CA ILE A 106 -33.94 11.90 1.22
C ILE A 106 -33.18 11.14 2.30
N ARG A 107 -32.14 10.42 1.89
CA ARG A 107 -31.24 9.74 2.82
C ARG A 107 -29.82 9.78 2.30
N LYS A 108 -28.88 10.00 3.20
CA LYS A 108 -27.46 9.77 2.98
C LYS A 108 -26.92 8.93 4.12
N TYR A 109 -26.18 7.89 3.80
CA TYR A 109 -25.48 7.09 4.80
C TYR A 109 -24.27 6.40 4.19
N ALA A 110 -23.35 5.98 5.04
CA ALA A 110 -22.19 5.21 4.67
C ALA A 110 -22.16 3.86 5.40
N LYS A 111 -21.40 2.92 4.83
CA LYS A 111 -21.16 1.59 5.38
C LYS A 111 -19.71 1.17 5.11
N GLU A 112 -19.02 0.65 6.13
CA GLU A 112 -17.69 0.05 5.93
C GLU A 112 -17.78 -1.17 5.03
N THR A 113 -16.81 -1.30 4.12
CA THR A 113 -16.61 -2.50 3.32
C THR A 113 -15.75 -3.52 4.06
N ASN A 114 -15.50 -4.68 3.45
CA ASN A 114 -14.52 -5.65 3.97
C ASN A 114 -13.08 -5.13 3.92
N THR A 115 -12.80 -4.06 3.16
CA THR A 115 -11.49 -3.42 3.12
C THR A 115 -11.46 -2.29 4.17
N PRO A 116 -10.58 -2.35 5.18
CA PRO A 116 -10.49 -1.31 6.20
C PRO A 116 -10.31 0.09 5.61
N GLY A 117 -11.05 1.06 6.15
CA GLY A 117 -10.97 2.46 5.72
C GLY A 117 -11.62 2.76 4.37
N LEU A 118 -12.18 1.77 3.67
CA LEU A 118 -13.02 1.95 2.47
C LEU A 118 -14.50 1.86 2.85
N TYR A 119 -15.27 2.85 2.42
CA TYR A 119 -16.69 2.98 2.73
C TYR A 119 -17.51 3.07 1.44
N ASP A 120 -18.62 2.35 1.41
CA ASP A 120 -19.72 2.59 0.48
C ASP A 120 -20.57 3.75 0.99
N VAL A 121 -20.93 4.69 0.11
CA VAL A 121 -21.82 5.81 0.42
C VAL A 121 -23.02 5.78 -0.52
N TYR A 122 -24.21 5.94 0.04
CA TYR A 122 -25.47 5.91 -0.68
C TYR A 122 -26.25 7.20 -0.47
N LEU A 123 -26.72 7.77 -1.58
CA LEU A 123 -27.71 8.85 -1.60
C LEU A 123 -29.01 8.28 -2.16
N ASN A 124 -30.12 8.43 -1.44
CA ASN A 124 -31.45 8.10 -1.92
C ASN A 124 -32.30 9.36 -1.97
N VAL A 125 -33.06 9.54 -3.06
CA VAL A 125 -34.07 10.58 -3.19
C VAL A 125 -35.33 9.96 -3.76
N LYS A 126 -36.42 10.06 -3.00
CA LYS A 126 -37.75 9.67 -3.44
C LYS A 126 -38.59 10.92 -3.69
N GLY A 127 -39.19 11.00 -4.87
CA GLY A 127 -40.13 12.06 -5.23
C GLY A 127 -41.57 11.70 -4.89
N ASN A 128 -42.47 12.61 -5.22
CA ASN A 128 -43.90 12.44 -5.14
C ASN A 128 -44.60 13.31 -6.19
N THR A 129 -45.91 13.25 -6.23
CA THR A 129 -46.75 14.20 -6.95
C THR A 129 -47.05 15.39 -6.05
N GLN A 130 -46.95 16.60 -6.60
CA GLN A 130 -47.29 17.83 -5.91
C GLN A 130 -48.74 17.79 -5.41
N GLN A 131 -48.93 18.14 -4.14
CA GLN A 131 -50.25 18.18 -3.51
C GLN A 131 -50.76 19.62 -3.43
N ASN A 132 -52.08 19.81 -3.54
CA ASN A 132 -52.74 21.12 -3.39
C ASN A 132 -52.28 22.18 -4.41
N VAL A 133 -51.86 21.76 -5.60
CA VAL A 133 -51.50 22.65 -6.72
C VAL A 133 -52.68 22.86 -7.67
N LYS A 134 -52.66 23.99 -8.39
CA LYS A 134 -53.70 24.31 -9.37
C LYS A 134 -53.67 23.29 -10.53
N PRO A 135 -54.84 22.85 -11.02
CA PRO A 135 -54.90 22.03 -12.23
C PRO A 135 -54.33 22.73 -13.48
N VAL A 136 -54.08 21.93 -14.51
CA VAL A 136 -53.81 22.41 -15.88
C VAL A 136 -55.06 22.20 -16.72
N ASP A 137 -55.42 23.20 -17.54
CA ASP A 137 -56.49 23.08 -18.53
C ASP A 137 -55.90 22.86 -19.91
N ILE A 138 -56.36 21.80 -20.57
CA ILE A 138 -55.88 21.38 -21.88
C ILE A 138 -57.07 21.27 -22.81
N VAL A 139 -57.00 21.92 -23.97
CA VAL A 139 -57.95 21.70 -25.05
C VAL A 139 -57.24 21.05 -26.21
N LEU A 140 -57.68 19.83 -26.54
CA LEU A 140 -57.28 19.15 -27.76
C LEU A 140 -58.07 19.78 -28.91
N VAL A 141 -57.37 20.33 -29.89
CA VAL A 141 -57.95 20.92 -31.10
C VAL A 141 -57.63 19.99 -32.25
N VAL A 142 -58.63 19.24 -32.69
CA VAL A 142 -58.44 18.11 -33.60
C VAL A 142 -59.04 18.44 -34.96
N ASP A 143 -58.20 18.39 -35.98
CA ASP A 143 -58.62 18.40 -37.36
C ASP A 143 -59.40 17.12 -37.67
N MET A 144 -60.65 17.29 -38.06
CA MET A 144 -61.58 16.24 -38.45
C MET A 144 -61.99 16.37 -39.92
N SER A 145 -61.13 16.95 -40.75
CA SER A 145 -61.28 17.02 -42.21
C SER A 145 -61.21 15.64 -42.87
N GLY A 146 -61.62 15.56 -44.13
CA GLY A 146 -61.60 14.32 -44.90
C GLY A 146 -60.19 13.76 -45.14
N SER A 147 -59.17 14.60 -45.24
CA SER A 147 -57.77 14.21 -45.49
C SER A 147 -57.14 13.42 -44.32
N MET A 148 -57.75 13.49 -43.15
CA MET A 148 -57.36 12.68 -41.99
C MET A 148 -57.77 11.20 -42.11
N GLU A 149 -58.70 10.84 -43.01
CA GLU A 149 -59.13 9.45 -43.21
C GLU A 149 -58.32 8.75 -44.31
N SER A 150 -57.90 7.51 -44.04
CA SER A 150 -57.07 6.69 -44.94
C SER A 150 -57.57 6.58 -46.37
N LYS A 151 -58.90 6.59 -46.56
CA LYS A 151 -59.55 6.51 -47.87
C LYS A 151 -59.29 7.73 -48.76
N ASN A 152 -58.92 8.86 -48.18
CA ASN A 152 -58.81 10.15 -48.87
C ASN A 152 -57.36 10.66 -48.95
N ASN A 153 -56.39 9.97 -48.36
CA ASN A 153 -54.99 10.43 -48.25
C ASN A 153 -53.94 9.43 -48.73
N GLY A 154 -54.34 8.42 -49.51
CA GLY A 154 -53.42 7.42 -50.05
C GLY A 154 -53.09 6.26 -49.11
N GLY A 155 -53.80 6.11 -47.97
CA GLY A 155 -53.84 4.88 -47.19
C GLY A 155 -53.39 4.98 -45.72
N THR A 156 -53.03 6.15 -45.21
CA THR A 156 -52.60 6.30 -43.81
C THR A 156 -53.78 6.63 -42.89
N ASP A 157 -53.98 5.85 -41.84
CA ASP A 157 -55.06 6.06 -40.87
C ASP A 157 -54.71 7.12 -39.80
N ARG A 158 -54.58 8.39 -40.23
CA ARG A 158 -54.26 9.53 -39.35
C ARG A 158 -55.34 9.71 -38.28
N ALA A 159 -56.62 9.62 -38.66
CA ALA A 159 -57.76 9.69 -37.75
C ALA A 159 -57.76 8.56 -36.72
N GLY A 160 -57.44 7.32 -37.12
CA GLY A 160 -57.23 6.20 -36.19
C GLY A 160 -56.13 6.47 -35.18
N ALA A 161 -54.97 6.96 -35.63
CA ALA A 161 -53.85 7.31 -34.77
C ALA A 161 -54.20 8.41 -33.75
N VAL A 162 -54.93 9.45 -34.17
CA VAL A 162 -55.43 10.49 -33.27
C VAL A 162 -56.41 9.92 -32.23
N ARG A 163 -57.36 9.07 -32.64
CA ARG A 163 -58.31 8.43 -31.71
C ARG A 163 -57.58 7.61 -30.65
N THR A 164 -56.63 6.77 -31.07
CA THR A 164 -55.83 5.94 -30.15
C THR A 164 -54.94 6.78 -29.26
N GLY A 165 -54.22 7.75 -29.84
CA GLY A 165 -53.33 8.65 -29.12
C GLY A 165 -54.05 9.48 -28.07
N VAL A 166 -55.22 10.05 -28.38
CA VAL A 166 -56.03 10.83 -27.41
C VAL A 166 -56.56 9.94 -26.28
N LYS A 167 -57.01 8.72 -26.60
CA LYS A 167 -57.42 7.75 -25.57
C LYS A 167 -56.25 7.39 -24.64
N ASN A 168 -55.08 7.14 -25.21
CA ASN A 168 -53.87 6.81 -24.46
C ASN A 168 -53.40 8.01 -23.62
N PHE A 169 -53.43 9.24 -24.16
CA PHE A 169 -53.12 10.48 -23.43
C PHE A 169 -53.93 10.61 -22.14
N LEU A 170 -55.26 10.46 -22.23
CA LEU A 170 -56.16 10.51 -21.06
C LEU A 170 -55.86 9.39 -20.06
N THR A 171 -55.65 8.18 -20.57
CA THR A 171 -55.35 6.99 -19.75
C THR A 171 -54.01 7.13 -19.03
N SER A 172 -52.98 7.67 -19.69
CA SER A 172 -51.66 7.92 -19.10
C SER A 172 -51.73 8.91 -17.94
N ILE A 173 -52.47 10.01 -18.09
CA ILE A 173 -52.69 10.99 -17.01
C ILE A 173 -53.42 10.35 -15.83
N GLN A 174 -54.45 9.54 -16.09
CA GLN A 174 -55.18 8.83 -15.04
C GLN A 174 -54.29 7.82 -14.31
N ASN A 175 -53.52 7.01 -15.05
CA ASN A 175 -52.63 6.00 -14.48
C ASN A 175 -51.49 6.62 -13.66
N ALA A 176 -51.09 7.85 -13.97
CA ALA A 176 -50.16 8.65 -13.18
C ALA A 176 -50.78 9.24 -11.89
N GLY A 177 -52.06 8.98 -11.61
CA GLY A 177 -52.76 9.54 -10.45
C GLY A 177 -53.14 11.02 -10.58
N LEU A 178 -52.99 11.60 -11.76
CA LEU A 178 -53.19 13.04 -12.02
C LEU A 178 -54.56 13.38 -12.61
N GLY A 179 -55.49 12.42 -12.61
CA GLY A 179 -56.80 12.57 -13.22
C GLY A 179 -57.60 13.79 -12.73
N ASP A 180 -57.42 14.20 -11.48
CA ASP A 180 -58.07 15.36 -10.87
C ASP A 180 -57.32 16.68 -11.10
N TYR A 181 -56.05 16.62 -11.51
CA TYR A 181 -55.16 17.77 -11.72
C TYR A 181 -55.06 18.20 -13.19
N VAL A 182 -55.68 17.46 -14.11
CA VAL A 182 -55.73 17.82 -15.52
C VAL A 182 -57.18 17.88 -15.99
N ASN A 183 -57.62 19.06 -16.42
CA ASN A 183 -58.89 19.25 -17.08
C ASN A 183 -58.67 19.17 -18.59
N VAL A 184 -59.36 18.27 -19.29
CA VAL A 184 -59.23 18.10 -20.74
C VAL A 184 -60.56 18.40 -21.41
N GLY A 185 -60.52 19.24 -22.45
CA GLY A 185 -61.61 19.54 -23.35
C GLY A 185 -61.25 19.19 -24.79
N LEU A 186 -62.24 19.18 -25.67
CA LEU A 186 -62.06 18.88 -27.09
C LEU A 186 -62.77 19.91 -27.94
N ILE A 187 -62.08 20.39 -28.97
CA ILE A 187 -62.65 21.03 -30.15
C ILE A 187 -62.28 20.20 -31.36
N GLY A 188 -63.26 19.57 -31.99
CA GLY A 188 -63.08 18.92 -33.29
C GLY A 188 -63.59 19.82 -34.39
N PHE A 189 -62.82 20.10 -35.43
CA PHE A 189 -63.22 21.02 -36.50
C PHE A 189 -63.17 20.38 -37.89
N SER A 190 -64.06 20.78 -38.78
CA SER A 190 -63.93 20.52 -40.22
C SER A 190 -64.43 21.72 -41.02
N SER A 191 -65.57 21.62 -41.72
CA SER A 191 -66.22 22.72 -42.42
C SER A 191 -67.74 22.71 -42.17
N PRO A 192 -68.42 23.88 -42.22
CA PRO A 192 -69.87 23.96 -42.03
C PRO A 192 -70.66 22.94 -42.88
N GLY A 193 -71.65 22.29 -42.28
CA GLY A 193 -72.46 21.25 -42.93
C GLY A 193 -71.86 19.83 -42.91
N TYR A 194 -70.70 19.63 -42.28
CA TYR A 194 -70.07 18.33 -42.03
C TYR A 194 -70.01 18.05 -40.51
N ILE A 195 -68.82 18.03 -39.91
CA ILE A 195 -68.65 17.89 -38.46
C ILE A 195 -69.17 19.17 -37.78
N GLY A 196 -69.96 19.01 -36.72
CA GLY A 196 -70.73 20.08 -36.09
C GLY A 196 -72.12 20.30 -36.68
N GLY A 197 -72.44 19.66 -37.82
CA GLY A 197 -73.74 19.68 -38.45
C GLY A 197 -74.17 21.05 -38.98
N GLY A 198 -75.49 21.24 -39.12
CA GLY A 198 -76.09 22.49 -39.61
C GLY A 198 -76.05 22.66 -41.13
N ASN A 199 -76.37 23.86 -41.60
CA ASN A 199 -76.38 24.23 -43.02
C ASN A 199 -74.93 24.45 -43.51
N LYS A 200 -74.61 24.07 -44.76
CA LYS A 200 -73.28 24.32 -45.37
C LYS A 200 -72.83 25.80 -45.36
N THR A 201 -73.75 26.74 -45.19
CA THR A 201 -73.46 28.18 -45.17
C THR A 201 -73.42 28.77 -43.76
N THR A 202 -74.16 28.20 -42.81
CA THR A 202 -74.35 28.80 -41.47
C THR A 202 -74.07 27.83 -40.31
N GLY A 203 -73.68 26.60 -40.61
CA GLY A 203 -73.28 25.60 -39.63
C GLY A 203 -72.01 26.03 -38.90
N PRO A 204 -71.79 25.51 -37.69
CA PRO A 204 -70.64 25.92 -36.87
C PRO A 204 -69.30 25.44 -37.46
N GLY A 205 -69.27 24.28 -38.11
CA GLY A 205 -68.03 23.66 -38.60
C GLY A 205 -67.13 23.08 -37.50
N TYR A 206 -67.62 22.99 -36.26
CA TYR A 206 -66.92 22.38 -35.14
C TYR A 206 -67.87 21.66 -34.17
N ILE A 207 -67.34 20.72 -33.39
CA ILE A 207 -67.95 20.09 -32.22
C ILE A 207 -67.16 20.46 -30.97
N ARG A 208 -67.81 20.35 -29.79
CA ARG A 208 -67.17 20.66 -28.51
C ARG A 208 -67.48 19.63 -27.43
N VAL A 209 -66.48 19.33 -26.62
CA VAL A 209 -66.64 18.71 -25.29
C VAL A 209 -65.99 19.65 -24.29
N GLY A 210 -66.75 20.12 -23.30
CA GLY A 210 -66.27 21.09 -22.32
C GLY A 210 -65.14 20.53 -21.44
N LEU A 211 -64.37 21.42 -20.79
CA LEU A 211 -63.31 21.05 -19.87
C LEU A 211 -63.86 20.18 -18.72
N GLY A 212 -63.23 19.03 -18.49
CA GLY A 212 -63.55 18.14 -17.38
C GLY A 212 -62.35 17.29 -16.97
N LYS A 213 -62.41 16.66 -15.79
CA LYS A 213 -61.30 15.88 -15.23
C LYS A 213 -60.89 14.73 -16.15
N ALA A 214 -59.59 14.61 -16.45
CA ALA A 214 -59.05 13.52 -17.25
C ALA A 214 -59.31 12.14 -16.63
N GLY A 215 -59.34 12.05 -15.29
CA GLY A 215 -59.65 10.81 -14.57
C GLY A 215 -61.12 10.42 -14.53
N ASN A 216 -62.04 11.30 -14.98
CA ASN A 216 -63.46 11.02 -14.97
C ASN A 216 -63.86 10.17 -16.18
N THR A 217 -64.36 8.96 -15.93
CA THR A 217 -64.77 8.00 -16.97
C THR A 217 -65.79 8.58 -17.95
N SER A 218 -66.75 9.38 -17.48
CA SER A 218 -67.75 10.03 -18.36
C SER A 218 -67.12 11.10 -19.25
N GLN A 219 -66.11 11.83 -18.75
CA GLN A 219 -65.36 12.79 -19.56
C GLN A 219 -64.55 12.09 -20.65
N GLN A 220 -63.83 11.01 -20.30
CA GLN A 220 -63.09 10.21 -21.29
C GLN A 220 -64.04 9.63 -22.35
N GLN A 221 -65.20 9.11 -21.94
CA GLN A 221 -66.22 8.63 -22.87
C GLN A 221 -66.72 9.74 -23.78
N ALA A 222 -67.00 10.94 -23.26
CA ALA A 222 -67.48 12.08 -24.05
C ALA A 222 -66.45 12.50 -25.12
N ILE A 223 -65.18 12.63 -24.77
CA ILE A 223 -64.09 12.99 -25.70
C ILE A 223 -63.92 11.90 -26.77
N ASN A 224 -63.75 10.64 -26.35
CA ASN A 224 -63.55 9.54 -27.29
C ASN A 224 -64.77 9.31 -28.21
N SER A 225 -66.00 9.49 -27.69
CA SER A 225 -67.21 9.37 -28.51
C SER A 225 -67.31 10.50 -29.53
N ALA A 226 -66.89 11.72 -29.17
CA ALA A 226 -66.89 12.85 -30.09
C ALA A 226 -65.89 12.66 -31.25
N LEU A 227 -64.80 11.93 -31.03
CA LEU A 227 -63.82 11.55 -32.06
C LEU A 227 -64.16 10.25 -32.80
N SER A 228 -65.18 9.50 -32.39
CA SER A 228 -65.54 8.21 -33.02
C SER A 228 -66.11 8.29 -34.44
N PRO A 229 -66.80 9.37 -34.88
CA PRO A 229 -67.29 9.47 -36.26
C PRO A 229 -66.15 9.46 -37.29
N THR A 230 -66.47 9.09 -38.54
CA THR A 230 -65.57 9.26 -39.68
C THR A 230 -65.28 10.74 -39.90
N PHE A 231 -64.01 11.11 -39.98
CA PHE A 231 -63.59 12.50 -40.21
C PHE A 231 -63.91 12.90 -41.67
N ASN A 232 -64.49 14.07 -41.86
CA ASN A 232 -65.03 14.50 -43.15
C ASN A 232 -65.27 16.03 -43.21
N GLY A 233 -65.16 16.61 -44.40
CA GLY A 233 -65.26 18.04 -44.65
C GLY A 233 -63.90 18.67 -44.97
N GLY A 234 -63.89 20.00 -45.10
CA GLY A 234 -62.65 20.78 -45.27
C GLY A 234 -61.99 21.12 -43.94
N THR A 235 -61.01 22.02 -43.99
CA THR A 235 -60.09 22.29 -42.87
C THR A 235 -60.22 23.75 -42.42
N TYR A 236 -61.09 24.02 -41.44
CA TYR A 236 -61.30 25.35 -40.89
C TYR A 236 -60.45 25.59 -39.62
N THR A 237 -59.13 25.49 -39.72
CA THR A 237 -58.21 25.55 -38.55
C THR A 237 -58.45 26.77 -37.67
N GLN A 238 -58.78 27.92 -38.27
CA GLN A 238 -59.12 29.14 -37.54
C GLN A 238 -60.26 28.94 -36.53
N ILE A 239 -61.34 28.22 -36.87
CA ILE A 239 -62.44 28.01 -35.91
C ILE A 239 -62.00 27.09 -34.76
N GLY A 240 -61.14 26.10 -35.05
CA GLY A 240 -60.55 25.24 -34.04
C GLY A 240 -59.77 26.04 -32.99
N LEU A 241 -58.84 26.88 -33.44
CA LEU A 241 -58.02 27.74 -32.59
C LEU A 241 -58.88 28.72 -31.78
N ARG A 242 -59.83 29.39 -32.43
CA ARG A 242 -60.73 30.35 -31.76
C ARG A 242 -61.55 29.71 -30.66
N GLN A 243 -62.19 28.57 -30.95
CA GLN A 243 -63.07 27.89 -29.99
C GLN A 243 -62.27 27.21 -28.89
N GLY A 244 -61.06 26.71 -29.20
CA GLY A 244 -60.14 26.18 -28.19
C GLY A 244 -59.73 27.26 -27.19
N SER A 245 -59.33 28.43 -27.71
CA SER A 245 -58.96 29.58 -26.88
C SER A 245 -60.14 30.08 -26.05
N ALA A 246 -61.33 30.20 -26.66
CA ALA A 246 -62.55 30.58 -25.95
C ALA A 246 -62.89 29.60 -24.81
N MET A 247 -62.70 28.29 -25.01
CA MET A 247 -62.92 27.29 -23.96
C MET A 247 -61.91 27.43 -22.82
N LEU A 248 -60.63 27.62 -23.10
CA LEU A 248 -59.59 27.83 -22.09
C LEU A 248 -59.83 29.12 -21.28
N ASN A 249 -60.21 30.19 -21.98
CA ASN A 249 -60.40 31.52 -21.40
C ASN A 249 -61.76 31.70 -20.70
N ALA A 250 -62.71 30.79 -20.93
CA ALA A 250 -63.96 30.74 -20.16
C ALA A 250 -63.71 30.38 -18.68
N ASP A 251 -62.62 29.67 -18.38
CA ASP A 251 -62.22 29.39 -17.01
C ASP A 251 -61.26 30.47 -16.47
N THR A 252 -61.71 31.19 -15.44
CA THR A 252 -60.98 32.31 -14.80
C THR A 252 -60.17 31.87 -13.57
N SER A 253 -60.00 30.56 -13.35
CA SER A 253 -59.29 29.98 -12.18
C SER A 253 -57.81 30.38 -12.06
N GLY A 254 -57.20 30.89 -13.13
CA GLY A 254 -55.76 31.12 -13.23
C GLY A 254 -54.94 29.83 -13.34
N ASN A 255 -55.57 28.71 -13.73
CA ASN A 255 -54.87 27.49 -14.15
C ASN A 255 -53.98 27.77 -15.37
N LYS A 256 -52.93 26.95 -15.55
CA LYS A 256 -52.15 26.97 -16.80
C LYS A 256 -53.06 26.56 -17.95
N LYS A 257 -53.06 27.35 -19.03
CA LYS A 257 -53.91 27.14 -20.21
C LYS A 257 -53.09 26.61 -21.37
N MET A 258 -53.42 25.42 -21.85
CA MET A 258 -52.70 24.74 -22.92
C MET A 258 -53.64 24.30 -24.03
N MET A 259 -53.23 24.48 -25.28
CA MET A 259 -53.91 24.02 -26.47
C MET A 259 -52.98 23.09 -27.24
N ILE A 260 -53.49 21.95 -27.71
CA ILE A 260 -52.74 21.01 -28.54
C ILE A 260 -53.49 20.86 -29.86
N LEU A 261 -52.97 21.45 -30.93
CA LEU A 261 -53.50 21.34 -32.28
C LEU A 261 -52.95 20.07 -32.95
N LEU A 262 -53.83 19.24 -33.51
CA LEU A 262 -53.48 18.07 -34.33
C LEU A 262 -54.10 18.27 -35.71
N THR A 263 -53.29 18.43 -36.75
CA THR A 263 -53.76 18.75 -38.11
C THR A 263 -52.80 18.21 -39.18
N ASP A 264 -53.31 17.96 -40.38
CA ASP A 264 -52.52 17.50 -41.53
C ASP A 264 -52.20 18.59 -42.56
N GLY A 265 -52.39 19.86 -42.22
CA GLY A 265 -51.47 20.90 -42.72
C GLY A 265 -52.06 22.14 -43.36
N VAL A 266 -53.19 22.05 -44.05
CA VAL A 266 -53.60 23.14 -44.95
C VAL A 266 -55.00 23.63 -44.58
N PRO A 267 -55.15 24.86 -44.03
CA PRO A 267 -56.47 25.43 -43.80
C PRO A 267 -57.16 25.73 -45.14
N THR A 268 -58.29 25.08 -45.43
CA THR A 268 -59.06 25.31 -46.67
C THR A 268 -60.33 26.14 -46.45
N PHE A 269 -60.54 26.61 -45.23
CA PHE A 269 -61.60 27.54 -44.84
C PHE A 269 -61.03 28.57 -43.85
N SER A 270 -61.43 29.82 -44.01
CA SER A 270 -61.15 30.88 -43.02
C SER A 270 -62.24 31.95 -43.00
N ASP A 271 -62.29 32.77 -41.97
CA ASP A 271 -63.06 34.01 -41.98
C ASP A 271 -62.36 35.06 -42.82
N LYS A 272 -63.16 35.86 -43.52
CA LYS A 272 -62.67 36.98 -44.29
C LYS A 272 -61.87 37.95 -43.41
N VAL A 273 -60.61 38.20 -43.77
CA VAL A 273 -59.73 39.14 -43.06
C VAL A 273 -60.20 40.57 -43.33
N LYS A 274 -60.47 41.32 -42.27
CA LYS A 274 -60.84 42.75 -42.34
C LYS A 274 -59.65 43.65 -42.09
N ASN A 275 -58.82 43.29 -41.13
CA ASN A 275 -57.60 44.00 -40.79
C ASN A 275 -56.48 42.99 -40.54
N SER A 276 -55.25 43.40 -40.77
CA SER A 276 -54.05 42.59 -40.64
C SER A 276 -52.85 43.44 -40.25
N VAL A 277 -51.75 42.79 -39.92
CA VAL A 277 -50.46 43.40 -39.59
C VAL A 277 -49.35 42.48 -40.07
N VAL A 278 -48.25 43.07 -40.57
CA VAL A 278 -47.03 42.33 -40.91
C VAL A 278 -46.09 42.34 -39.72
N GLU A 279 -45.73 41.17 -39.21
CA GLU A 279 -44.76 40.98 -38.14
C GLU A 279 -43.68 40.00 -38.62
N ASN A 280 -42.40 40.40 -38.52
CA ASN A 280 -41.24 39.61 -38.96
C ASN A 280 -41.34 39.07 -40.40
N GLY A 281 -42.03 39.81 -41.28
CA GLY A 281 -42.21 39.42 -42.70
C GLY A 281 -43.41 38.51 -42.96
N THR A 282 -44.16 38.10 -41.93
CA THR A 282 -45.38 37.29 -42.06
C THR A 282 -46.63 38.13 -41.79
N LEU A 283 -47.69 37.92 -42.58
CA LEU A 283 -48.96 38.64 -42.45
C LEU A 283 -49.91 37.93 -41.47
N TYR A 284 -50.41 38.65 -40.47
CA TYR A 284 -51.33 38.15 -39.45
C TYR A 284 -52.65 38.92 -39.49
N GLY A 285 -53.78 38.22 -39.66
CA GLY A 285 -55.11 38.80 -39.55
C GLY A 285 -55.44 39.21 -38.12
N THR A 286 -55.79 40.47 -37.89
CA THR A 286 -56.10 41.02 -36.56
C THR A 286 -57.60 41.21 -36.34
N ASN A 287 -58.40 41.29 -37.41
CA ASN A 287 -59.85 41.43 -37.33
C ASN A 287 -60.54 40.62 -38.44
N PHE A 288 -61.67 39.99 -38.12
CA PHE A 288 -62.33 39.02 -38.99
C PHE A 288 -63.80 39.38 -39.25
N GLY A 289 -64.27 39.10 -40.46
CA GLY A 289 -65.66 39.28 -40.87
C GLY A 289 -66.58 38.13 -40.44
N THR A 290 -67.86 38.25 -40.79
CA THR A 290 -68.86 37.18 -40.62
C THR A 290 -69.04 36.33 -41.88
N THR A 291 -68.40 36.72 -42.98
CA THR A 291 -68.31 35.95 -44.23
C THR A 291 -67.03 35.14 -44.21
N ARG A 292 -67.01 34.01 -44.93
CA ARG A 292 -65.84 33.13 -45.01
C ARG A 292 -65.22 33.14 -46.40
N ASP A 293 -63.92 32.88 -46.40
CA ASP A 293 -63.15 32.48 -47.57
C ASP A 293 -63.12 30.95 -47.59
N GLU A 294 -63.67 30.35 -48.66
CA GLU A 294 -63.97 28.92 -48.75
C GLU A 294 -63.32 28.29 -50.01
N PRO A 295 -61.98 28.31 -50.14
CA PRO A 295 -61.28 27.68 -51.25
C PRO A 295 -61.46 26.15 -51.28
N GLY A 296 -61.79 25.51 -50.15
CA GLY A 296 -62.36 24.17 -50.09
C GLY A 296 -61.34 23.03 -50.08
N TYR A 297 -60.45 22.97 -51.07
CA TYR A 297 -59.43 21.92 -51.20
C TYR A 297 -57.98 22.43 -51.16
N THR A 298 -57.77 23.75 -51.21
CA THR A 298 -56.48 24.43 -51.17
C THR A 298 -56.57 25.63 -50.22
N ALA A 299 -55.45 26.17 -49.76
CA ALA A 299 -55.41 27.46 -49.07
C ALA A 299 -55.59 28.64 -50.04
N GLU A 300 -55.21 28.50 -51.32
CA GLU A 300 -55.26 29.58 -52.32
C GLU A 300 -56.70 30.09 -52.55
N LEU A 301 -56.90 31.39 -52.37
CA LEU A 301 -58.20 32.01 -52.61
C LEU A 301 -58.45 32.16 -54.11
N LYS A 302 -59.56 31.58 -54.58
CA LYS A 302 -60.05 31.80 -55.95
C LYS A 302 -60.28 33.28 -56.28
N ASN A 303 -60.69 34.08 -55.29
CA ASN A 303 -60.94 35.51 -55.42
C ASN A 303 -60.17 36.27 -54.33
N PRO A 304 -58.87 36.56 -54.53
CA PRO A 304 -58.07 37.31 -53.57
C PRO A 304 -58.55 38.76 -53.45
N TYR A 305 -58.23 39.43 -52.34
CA TYR A 305 -58.70 40.80 -52.06
C TYR A 305 -57.70 41.59 -51.24
N ILE A 306 -57.88 42.92 -51.20
CA ILE A 306 -57.14 43.82 -50.31
C ILE A 306 -57.99 44.05 -49.06
N ASP A 307 -57.41 43.89 -47.87
CA ASP A 307 -58.11 44.13 -46.60
C ASP A 307 -58.26 45.65 -46.31
N SER A 308 -58.80 46.02 -45.15
CA SER A 308 -58.96 47.45 -44.77
C SER A 308 -57.65 48.10 -44.29
N SER A 309 -56.58 47.32 -44.12
CA SER A 309 -55.23 47.77 -43.76
C SER A 309 -54.39 48.06 -45.01
N GLY A 310 -54.82 47.58 -46.17
CA GLY A 310 -54.14 47.75 -47.45
C GLY A 310 -53.33 46.51 -47.88
N ASP A 311 -53.43 45.40 -47.15
CA ASP A 311 -52.64 44.19 -47.38
C ASP A 311 -53.38 43.20 -48.28
N TYR A 312 -52.62 42.47 -49.11
CA TYR A 312 -53.14 41.51 -50.07
C TYR A 312 -53.38 40.15 -49.43
N ILE A 313 -54.64 39.72 -49.41
CA ILE A 313 -55.10 38.44 -48.88
C ILE A 313 -55.38 37.51 -50.06
N TYR A 314 -54.53 36.50 -50.18
CA TYR A 314 -54.56 35.56 -51.30
C TYR A 314 -54.65 34.09 -50.87
N ASP A 315 -54.58 33.81 -49.57
CA ASP A 315 -54.87 32.50 -48.98
C ASP A 315 -55.48 32.62 -47.57
N THR A 316 -55.69 31.48 -46.95
CA THR A 316 -56.27 31.32 -45.60
C THR A 316 -55.26 31.44 -44.45
N TRP A 317 -53.95 31.58 -44.74
CA TRP A 317 -52.91 31.60 -43.71
C TRP A 317 -52.96 32.85 -42.82
N PRO A 318 -53.12 34.09 -43.33
CA PRO A 318 -53.22 35.27 -42.49
C PRO A 318 -54.32 35.14 -41.43
N ALA A 319 -55.46 34.55 -41.79
CA ALA A 319 -56.56 34.34 -40.85
C ALA A 319 -56.22 33.29 -39.77
N THR A 320 -55.62 32.17 -40.17
CA THR A 320 -55.22 31.09 -39.26
C THR A 320 -54.13 31.54 -38.29
N LEU A 321 -53.05 32.12 -38.81
CA LEU A 321 -51.94 32.65 -38.02
C LEU A 321 -52.39 33.78 -37.11
N GLY A 322 -53.25 34.67 -37.62
CA GLY A 322 -53.83 35.76 -36.85
C GLY A 322 -54.67 35.29 -35.66
N GLU A 323 -55.44 34.21 -35.82
CA GLU A 323 -56.21 33.63 -34.72
C GLU A 323 -55.31 32.90 -33.72
N ALA A 324 -54.28 32.18 -34.18
CA ALA A 324 -53.26 31.59 -33.31
C ALA A 324 -52.58 32.67 -32.46
N LYS A 325 -52.22 33.80 -33.07
CA LYS A 325 -51.65 34.96 -32.38
C LYS A 325 -52.59 35.47 -31.29
N LYS A 326 -53.89 35.64 -31.57
CA LYS A 326 -54.88 36.04 -30.56
C LYS A 326 -54.96 35.07 -29.39
N ALA A 327 -54.93 33.76 -29.66
CA ALA A 327 -54.92 32.75 -28.59
C ALA A 327 -53.67 32.88 -27.72
N LYS A 328 -52.48 33.05 -28.33
CA LYS A 328 -51.21 33.26 -27.63
C LYS A 328 -51.20 34.53 -26.79
N ASP A 329 -51.64 35.65 -27.38
CA ASP A 329 -51.71 36.96 -26.70
C ASP A 329 -52.67 36.93 -25.49
N SER A 330 -53.64 36.01 -25.48
CA SER A 330 -54.53 35.77 -24.33
C SER A 330 -53.90 34.95 -23.18
N GLY A 331 -52.64 34.50 -23.36
CA GLY A 331 -51.90 33.70 -22.39
C GLY A 331 -52.05 32.19 -22.56
N ASN A 332 -52.59 31.71 -23.69
CA ASN A 332 -52.65 30.27 -23.98
C ASN A 332 -51.30 29.78 -24.51
N VAL A 333 -50.81 28.67 -23.98
CA VAL A 333 -49.66 27.94 -24.53
C VAL A 333 -50.16 27.02 -25.63
N VAL A 334 -49.74 27.25 -26.87
CA VAL A 334 -50.17 26.49 -28.05
C VAL A 334 -49.07 25.55 -28.47
N HIS A 335 -49.40 24.27 -28.54
CA HIS A 335 -48.61 23.20 -29.15
C HIS A 335 -49.28 22.76 -30.46
N ALA A 336 -48.50 22.27 -31.42
CA ALA A 336 -49.03 21.80 -32.69
C ALA A 336 -48.28 20.56 -33.20
N LEU A 337 -49.02 19.61 -33.77
CA LEU A 337 -48.49 18.46 -34.49
C LEU A 337 -48.94 18.52 -35.95
N GLY A 338 -47.98 18.59 -36.87
CA GLY A 338 -48.20 18.44 -38.30
C GLY A 338 -48.16 16.97 -38.70
N ILE A 339 -49.28 16.40 -39.14
CA ILE A 339 -49.41 14.97 -39.41
C ILE A 339 -49.25 14.73 -40.90
N GLN A 340 -48.09 14.22 -41.32
CA GLN A 340 -47.76 13.93 -42.71
C GLN A 340 -48.13 15.09 -43.63
N LEU A 341 -47.59 16.27 -43.31
CA LEU A 341 -47.78 17.47 -44.11
C LEU A 341 -47.44 17.18 -45.57
N ALA A 342 -48.29 17.70 -46.46
CA ALA A 342 -48.07 17.68 -47.88
C ALA A 342 -48.24 19.09 -48.43
N GLY A 343 -47.56 19.39 -49.53
CA GLY A 343 -47.72 20.61 -50.28
C GLY A 343 -49.16 20.81 -50.73
N ASP A 344 -49.48 22.06 -51.02
CA ASP A 344 -50.80 22.51 -51.40
C ASP A 344 -50.84 22.84 -52.89
N ASP A 345 -51.80 22.26 -53.61
CA ASP A 345 -52.06 22.54 -55.03
C ASP A 345 -53.14 23.61 -55.15
N GLY A 346 -52.82 24.73 -55.80
CA GLY A 346 -53.71 25.88 -55.93
C GLY A 346 -54.79 25.72 -57.00
N TYR A 347 -55.61 26.76 -57.15
CA TYR A 347 -56.51 26.94 -58.29
C TYR A 347 -55.76 27.28 -59.58
N TRP A 348 -54.64 27.99 -59.47
CA TRP A 348 -53.95 28.59 -60.62
C TRP A 348 -52.55 28.00 -60.87
N SER A 349 -51.99 27.27 -59.91
CA SER A 349 -50.68 26.63 -60.00
C SER A 349 -50.63 25.30 -59.23
N GLU A 350 -50.13 24.25 -59.88
CA GLU A 350 -49.66 23.05 -59.18
C GLU A 350 -48.47 23.42 -58.28
N GLY A 351 -48.46 22.93 -57.04
CA GLY A 351 -47.48 23.33 -56.02
C GLY A 351 -47.58 24.79 -55.60
N TYR A 352 -48.80 25.28 -55.34
CA TYR A 352 -49.05 26.62 -54.78
C TYR A 352 -48.21 26.88 -53.52
N MET A 353 -48.09 25.85 -52.66
CA MET A 353 -47.12 25.82 -51.57
C MET A 353 -46.40 24.47 -51.53
N SER A 354 -45.09 24.49 -51.28
CA SER A 354 -44.34 23.28 -51.00
C SER A 354 -44.62 22.74 -49.59
N ASP A 355 -44.27 21.47 -49.34
CA ASP A 355 -44.32 20.85 -48.00
C ASP A 355 -43.61 21.73 -46.95
N GLU A 356 -42.48 22.33 -47.34
CA GLU A 356 -41.68 23.21 -46.49
C GLU A 356 -42.36 24.55 -46.20
N ASP A 357 -43.05 25.14 -47.18
CA ASP A 357 -43.81 26.39 -46.96
C ASP A 357 -44.99 26.16 -45.99
N VAL A 358 -45.68 25.01 -46.13
CA VAL A 358 -46.75 24.59 -45.20
C VAL A 358 -46.19 24.38 -43.80
N ARG A 359 -45.04 23.70 -43.69
CA ARG A 359 -44.35 23.45 -42.42
C ARG A 359 -43.91 24.75 -41.74
N GLN A 360 -43.32 25.68 -42.48
CA GLN A 360 -42.91 27.00 -41.95
C GLN A 360 -44.09 27.79 -41.40
N ASN A 361 -45.24 27.77 -42.08
CA ASN A 361 -46.44 28.40 -41.55
C ASN A 361 -46.97 27.67 -40.30
N MET A 362 -46.91 26.35 -40.25
CA MET A 362 -47.27 25.58 -39.06
C MET A 362 -46.41 25.91 -37.83
N GLU A 363 -45.10 26.13 -38.00
CA GLU A 363 -44.19 26.53 -36.92
C GLU A 363 -44.53 27.91 -36.31
N LEU A 364 -45.28 28.75 -37.01
CA LEU A 364 -45.73 30.06 -36.53
C LEU A 364 -47.02 30.00 -35.68
N ILE A 365 -47.75 28.89 -35.72
CA ILE A 365 -48.96 28.68 -34.92
C ILE A 365 -48.63 28.51 -33.42
N PRO A 366 -47.75 27.58 -32.99
CA PRO A 366 -47.47 27.37 -31.57
C PRO A 366 -46.82 28.59 -30.89
N THR A 367 -46.73 28.55 -29.56
CA THR A 367 -46.16 29.66 -28.76
C THR A 367 -44.71 29.92 -29.09
N SER A 368 -43.97 28.87 -29.44
CA SER A 368 -42.60 28.92 -29.95
C SER A 368 -42.34 27.71 -30.86
N PRO A 369 -41.34 27.78 -31.76
CA PRO A 369 -41.09 26.72 -32.74
C PRO A 369 -40.79 25.34 -32.13
N ASP A 370 -40.22 25.29 -30.92
CA ASP A 370 -39.95 24.06 -30.17
C ASP A 370 -41.21 23.33 -29.68
N LEU A 371 -42.39 23.95 -29.78
CA LEU A 371 -43.69 23.32 -29.48
C LEU A 371 -44.42 22.85 -30.74
N TYR A 372 -43.75 22.91 -31.90
CA TYR A 372 -44.17 22.26 -33.14
C TYR A 372 -43.41 20.95 -33.32
N GLU A 373 -44.11 19.88 -33.69
CA GLU A 373 -43.50 18.62 -34.10
C GLU A 373 -44.15 18.11 -35.40
N ASP A 374 -43.40 17.34 -36.19
CA ASP A 374 -43.89 16.61 -37.35
C ASP A 374 -44.14 15.14 -36.98
N ALA A 375 -45.24 14.55 -37.47
CA ALA A 375 -45.49 13.12 -37.42
C ALA A 375 -45.56 12.54 -38.83
N ASP A 376 -44.57 11.74 -39.21
CA ASP A 376 -44.46 11.10 -40.53
C ASP A 376 -45.31 9.82 -40.67
N SER A 377 -45.92 9.35 -39.58
CA SER A 377 -46.59 8.06 -39.47
C SER A 377 -47.66 8.06 -38.38
N ALA A 378 -48.56 7.08 -38.41
CA ALA A 378 -49.55 6.88 -37.35
C ALA A 378 -48.90 6.66 -35.97
N ASP A 379 -47.82 5.88 -35.92
CA ASP A 379 -47.07 5.63 -34.68
C ASP A 379 -46.45 6.92 -34.11
N ALA A 380 -45.95 7.82 -34.96
CA ALA A 380 -45.42 9.11 -34.54
C ALA A 380 -46.49 10.02 -33.91
N VAL A 381 -47.74 9.97 -34.39
CA VAL A 381 -48.87 10.70 -33.77
C VAL A 381 -49.14 10.19 -32.36
N GLU A 382 -49.20 8.87 -32.18
CA GLU A 382 -49.40 8.26 -30.87
C GLU A 382 -48.23 8.56 -29.92
N ALA A 383 -46.99 8.52 -30.43
CA ALA A 383 -45.79 8.83 -29.67
C ALA A 383 -45.78 10.29 -29.19
N TYR A 384 -46.12 11.25 -30.05
CA TYR A 384 -46.24 12.67 -29.69
C TYR A 384 -47.23 12.87 -28.55
N LEU A 385 -48.46 12.35 -28.67
CA LEU A 385 -49.48 12.51 -27.63
C LEU A 385 -49.07 11.81 -26.33
N ASN A 386 -48.40 10.66 -26.40
CA ASN A 386 -47.85 10.01 -25.21
C ASN A 386 -46.75 10.86 -24.55
N ASN A 387 -45.88 11.50 -25.32
CA ASN A 387 -44.85 12.40 -24.81
C ASN A 387 -45.46 13.66 -24.18
N GLN A 388 -46.47 14.27 -24.81
CA GLN A 388 -47.23 15.38 -24.21
C GLN A 388 -47.83 14.97 -22.87
N ALA A 389 -48.43 13.77 -22.77
CA ALA A 389 -48.93 13.26 -21.49
C ALA A 389 -47.82 13.13 -20.45
N LYS A 390 -46.64 12.60 -20.82
CA LYS A 390 -45.48 12.49 -19.91
C LYS A 390 -45.00 13.86 -19.44
N ASP A 391 -44.93 14.86 -20.31
CA ASP A 391 -44.46 16.20 -19.95
C ASP A 391 -45.43 16.89 -18.99
N ILE A 392 -46.73 16.70 -19.20
CA ILE A 392 -47.75 17.14 -18.24
C ILE A 392 -47.55 16.44 -16.90
N VAL A 393 -47.38 15.12 -16.89
CA VAL A 393 -47.13 14.34 -15.66
C VAL A 393 -45.89 14.85 -14.92
N LYS A 394 -44.78 15.04 -15.63
CA LYS A 394 -43.51 15.55 -15.07
C LYS A 394 -43.66 16.91 -14.41
N ASN A 395 -44.49 17.80 -14.95
CA ASN A 395 -44.72 19.13 -14.35
C ASN A 395 -45.36 19.08 -12.96
N PHE A 396 -45.99 17.96 -12.59
CA PHE A 396 -46.55 17.73 -11.26
C PHE A 396 -45.60 16.96 -10.33
N ASN A 397 -44.39 16.62 -10.75
CA ASN A 397 -43.41 16.02 -9.86
C ASN A 397 -42.99 17.01 -8.76
N THR A 398 -42.66 16.51 -7.59
CA THR A 398 -42.06 17.34 -6.53
C THR A 398 -40.58 17.61 -6.80
N ILE A 399 -39.89 16.70 -7.51
CA ILE A 399 -38.53 16.87 -8.01
C ILE A 399 -38.56 17.03 -9.54
N ILE A 400 -38.21 18.21 -10.03
CA ILE A 400 -38.22 18.57 -11.46
C ILE A 400 -36.87 19.19 -11.80
N ASP A 401 -36.10 18.53 -12.66
CA ASP A 401 -34.72 18.91 -12.98
C ASP A 401 -33.88 19.17 -11.71
N GLY A 402 -34.08 18.33 -10.70
CA GLY A 402 -33.44 18.48 -9.39
C GLY A 402 -31.95 18.16 -9.45
N THR A 403 -31.19 18.76 -8.53
CA THR A 403 -29.73 18.59 -8.44
C THR A 403 -29.27 18.18 -7.05
N ILE A 404 -28.16 17.45 -6.98
CA ILE A 404 -27.43 17.19 -5.74
C ILE A 404 -26.00 17.71 -5.88
N THR A 405 -25.54 18.45 -4.88
CA THR A 405 -24.12 18.82 -4.72
C THR A 405 -23.57 18.13 -3.47
N ASP A 406 -22.54 17.30 -3.64
CA ASP A 406 -21.96 16.48 -2.59
C ASP A 406 -20.42 16.55 -2.60
N PRO A 407 -19.83 17.60 -2.02
CA PRO A 407 -18.37 17.74 -1.90
C PRO A 407 -17.81 16.73 -0.91
N ILE A 408 -16.65 16.14 -1.23
CA ILE A 408 -15.98 15.18 -0.34
C ILE A 408 -15.40 15.86 0.90
N GLY A 409 -15.39 15.14 2.02
CA GLY A 409 -14.84 15.59 3.29
C GLY A 409 -13.31 15.65 3.25
N THR A 410 -12.74 16.57 4.02
CA THR A 410 -11.29 16.88 3.98
C THR A 410 -10.40 15.68 4.30
N GLN A 411 -10.84 14.77 5.16
CA GLN A 411 -10.08 13.58 5.57
C GLN A 411 -10.33 12.37 4.66
N PHE A 412 -11.11 12.51 3.59
CA PHE A 412 -11.45 11.44 2.68
C PHE A 412 -10.98 11.74 1.25
N GLN A 413 -10.87 10.68 0.46
CA GLN A 413 -10.66 10.73 -0.98
C GLN A 413 -11.59 9.73 -1.65
N TYR A 414 -12.02 10.00 -2.89
CA TYR A 414 -12.80 9.02 -3.65
C TYR A 414 -11.95 7.78 -3.92
N ALA A 415 -12.52 6.59 -3.74
CA ALA A 415 -11.81 5.34 -4.03
C ALA A 415 -11.61 5.16 -5.54
N ASN A 416 -12.54 5.70 -6.33
CA ASN A 416 -12.53 5.80 -7.79
C ASN A 416 -13.55 6.89 -8.20
N ASN A 417 -13.56 7.27 -9.48
CA ASN A 417 -14.47 8.30 -9.99
C ASN A 417 -15.81 7.74 -10.50
N GLN A 418 -16.23 6.54 -10.06
CA GLN A 418 -17.51 5.96 -10.44
C GLN A 418 -18.61 6.37 -9.47
N ALA A 419 -19.72 6.86 -10.02
CA ALA A 419 -20.98 7.06 -9.32
C ALA A 419 -22.07 6.30 -10.07
N THR A 420 -22.67 5.29 -9.44
CA THR A 420 -23.68 4.44 -10.08
C THR A 420 -25.07 4.91 -9.70
N VAL A 421 -25.95 5.07 -10.69
CA VAL A 421 -27.34 5.52 -10.50
C VAL A 421 -28.30 4.37 -10.79
N THR A 422 -29.24 4.10 -9.90
CA THR A 422 -30.26 3.05 -10.06
C THR A 422 -31.64 3.53 -9.64
N SER A 423 -32.69 3.05 -10.33
CA SER A 423 -34.08 3.20 -9.87
C SER A 423 -34.40 2.13 -8.83
N VAL A 424 -34.93 2.53 -7.68
CA VAL A 424 -35.27 1.64 -6.55
C VAL A 424 -36.69 1.83 -6.00
N GLY A 425 -37.44 2.78 -6.58
CA GLY A 425 -38.84 3.02 -6.23
C GLY A 425 -39.78 1.91 -6.69
N LYS A 426 -41.02 1.92 -6.19
CA LYS A 426 -42.07 1.00 -6.67
C LYS A 426 -42.45 1.27 -8.12
N GLN A 427 -42.35 2.54 -8.55
CA GLN A 427 -42.44 2.94 -9.94
C GLN A 427 -41.03 3.13 -10.50
N THR A 428 -40.76 2.49 -11.63
CA THR A 428 -39.46 2.55 -12.28
C THR A 428 -39.21 3.93 -12.89
N VAL A 429 -38.01 4.46 -12.68
CA VAL A 429 -37.44 5.53 -13.51
C VAL A 429 -36.71 4.88 -14.69
N PRO A 430 -37.18 5.04 -15.94
CA PRO A 430 -36.52 4.45 -17.11
C PRO A 430 -35.07 4.91 -17.24
N ALA A 431 -34.22 4.11 -17.89
CA ALA A 431 -32.80 4.42 -18.05
C ALA A 431 -32.54 5.78 -18.74
N SER A 432 -33.39 6.20 -19.67
CA SER A 432 -33.30 7.50 -20.35
C SER A 432 -33.69 8.70 -19.47
N GLU A 433 -34.32 8.44 -18.32
CA GLU A 433 -34.79 9.44 -17.36
C GLU A 433 -34.01 9.38 -16.04
N LEU A 434 -33.05 8.45 -15.92
CA LEU A 434 -32.16 8.40 -14.77
C LEU A 434 -31.29 9.66 -14.76
N PRO A 435 -31.07 10.28 -13.59
CA PRO A 435 -30.22 11.44 -13.52
C PRO A 435 -28.76 11.09 -13.84
N SER A 436 -28.04 12.09 -14.32
CA SER A 436 -26.59 11.99 -14.49
C SER A 436 -25.89 12.17 -13.15
N ALA A 437 -24.83 11.39 -12.89
CA ALA A 437 -24.00 11.52 -11.70
C ALA A 437 -22.52 11.51 -12.09
N ALA A 438 -21.76 12.51 -11.66
CA ALA A 438 -20.35 12.64 -11.99
C ALA A 438 -19.52 13.13 -10.79
N ILE A 439 -18.33 12.55 -10.63
CA ILE A 439 -17.34 12.95 -9.63
C ILE A 439 -16.23 13.73 -10.34
N GLN A 440 -16.11 15.03 -10.02
CA GLN A 440 -15.10 15.93 -10.59
C GLN A 440 -14.67 16.94 -9.53
N ASP A 441 -13.38 17.30 -9.51
CA ASP A 441 -12.83 18.35 -8.63
C ASP A 441 -13.17 18.22 -7.13
N GLY A 442 -13.21 16.98 -6.63
CA GLY A 442 -13.52 16.72 -5.22
C GLY A 442 -15.02 16.82 -4.88
N GLN A 443 -15.90 16.81 -5.88
CA GLN A 443 -17.35 16.89 -5.68
C GLN A 443 -18.10 15.89 -6.56
N LEU A 444 -19.07 15.20 -5.96
CA LEU A 444 -20.10 14.47 -6.67
C LEU A 444 -21.24 15.44 -7.00
N THR A 445 -21.64 15.48 -8.28
CA THR A 445 -22.79 16.25 -8.74
C THR A 445 -23.79 15.33 -9.42
N VAL A 446 -25.06 15.45 -9.04
CA VAL A 446 -26.19 14.76 -9.70
C VAL A 446 -27.08 15.80 -10.36
N ASN A 447 -27.42 15.63 -11.65
CA ASN A 447 -28.27 16.56 -12.40
C ASN A 447 -29.43 15.84 -13.10
N HIS A 448 -30.46 16.60 -13.45
CA HIS A 448 -31.63 16.14 -14.22
C HIS A 448 -32.49 15.10 -13.49
N MET A 449 -32.63 15.24 -12.17
CA MET A 449 -33.52 14.37 -11.40
C MET A 449 -34.98 14.75 -11.66
N ASN A 450 -35.79 13.79 -12.12
CA ASN A 450 -37.22 13.97 -12.35
C ASN A 450 -37.96 12.82 -11.65
N LEU A 451 -38.54 13.09 -10.48
CA LEU A 451 -39.11 12.05 -9.62
C LEU A 451 -40.54 12.41 -9.20
N GLY A 452 -41.49 11.61 -9.68
CA GLY A 452 -42.90 11.67 -9.32
C GLY A 452 -43.31 10.66 -8.25
N GLN A 453 -44.59 10.36 -8.17
CA GLN A 453 -45.15 9.40 -7.22
C GLN A 453 -44.44 8.04 -7.29
N ASP A 454 -43.98 7.56 -6.12
CA ASP A 454 -43.33 6.26 -5.93
C ASP A 454 -42.05 6.01 -6.75
N GLN A 455 -41.49 7.04 -7.38
CA GLN A 455 -40.18 7.01 -8.03
C GLN A 455 -39.08 7.39 -7.05
N GLU A 456 -38.05 6.55 -6.99
CA GLU A 456 -36.88 6.76 -6.13
C GLU A 456 -35.62 6.32 -6.88
N VAL A 457 -34.56 7.12 -6.73
CA VAL A 457 -33.23 6.79 -7.25
C VAL A 457 -32.24 6.65 -6.11
N GLN A 458 -31.27 5.76 -6.31
CA GLN A 458 -30.10 5.60 -5.45
C GLN A 458 -28.83 5.94 -6.25
N ILE A 459 -27.94 6.71 -5.64
CA ILE A 459 -26.60 7.00 -6.15
C ILE A 459 -25.59 6.37 -5.18
N HIS A 460 -24.73 5.49 -5.71
CA HIS A 460 -23.68 4.80 -4.96
C HIS A 460 -22.30 5.24 -5.42
N TYR A 461 -21.42 5.50 -4.46
CA TYR A 461 -19.99 5.77 -4.68
C TYR A 461 -19.16 5.28 -3.48
N GLN A 462 -17.84 5.33 -3.60
CA GLN A 462 -16.93 4.87 -2.55
C GLN A 462 -15.90 5.92 -2.15
N VAL A 463 -15.58 5.98 -0.86
CA VAL A 463 -14.56 6.87 -0.30
C VAL A 463 -13.60 6.11 0.61
N ARG A 464 -12.35 6.61 0.69
CA ARG A 464 -11.32 6.12 1.60
C ARG A 464 -10.91 7.19 2.59
N ILE A 465 -10.77 6.84 3.86
CA ILE A 465 -10.19 7.71 4.87
C ILE A 465 -8.67 7.81 4.70
N LYS A 466 -8.12 9.02 4.79
CA LYS A 466 -6.68 9.30 4.63
C LYS A 466 -5.98 9.27 6.00
N THR A 467 -5.44 8.12 6.40
CA THR A 467 -4.76 7.92 7.70
C THR A 467 -3.30 8.37 7.70
N GLU A 468 -2.75 8.70 6.53
CA GLU A 468 -1.35 9.13 6.36
C GLU A 468 -1.16 10.63 6.51
N ASP A 469 -2.23 11.44 6.41
CA ASP A 469 -2.16 12.89 6.52
C ASP A 469 -1.49 13.34 7.83
N ALA A 470 -0.64 14.35 7.75
CA ALA A 470 -0.01 14.94 8.93
C ALA A 470 -1.08 15.50 9.88
N GLY A 471 -1.11 15.01 11.12
CA GLY A 471 -2.12 15.40 12.12
C GLY A 471 -3.39 14.54 12.14
N PHE A 472 -3.45 13.46 11.35
CA PHE A 472 -4.51 12.46 11.48
C PHE A 472 -4.57 11.90 12.91
N LYS A 473 -5.79 11.76 13.44
CA LYS A 473 -6.07 11.21 14.77
C LYS A 473 -6.83 9.88 14.63
N PRO A 474 -6.30 8.76 15.13
CA PRO A 474 -7.10 7.55 15.23
C PRO A 474 -8.20 7.71 16.29
N ASP A 475 -9.22 6.85 16.23
CA ASP A 475 -10.42 6.86 17.08
C ASP A 475 -11.24 8.17 17.02
N PHE A 476 -10.99 9.03 16.03
CA PHE A 476 -11.58 10.35 15.85
C PHE A 476 -12.48 10.40 14.62
N TRP A 477 -13.70 10.92 14.77
CA TRP A 477 -14.70 11.05 13.72
C TRP A 477 -14.37 12.19 12.76
N TYR A 478 -14.29 11.84 11.47
CA TYR A 478 -14.19 12.79 10.37
C TYR A 478 -15.42 12.67 9.49
N GLN A 479 -16.02 13.81 9.13
CA GLN A 479 -17.14 13.82 8.18
C GLN A 479 -16.67 13.39 6.80
N MET A 480 -17.44 12.50 6.15
CA MET A 480 -17.10 11.98 4.82
C MET A 480 -17.34 13.00 3.70
N ASN A 481 -18.08 14.07 3.99
CA ASN A 481 -18.56 15.05 3.03
C ASN A 481 -18.58 16.45 3.64
N GLY A 482 -18.55 17.47 2.80
CA GLY A 482 -19.00 18.81 3.14
C GLY A 482 -20.53 18.91 3.08
N GLU A 483 -21.04 20.15 3.06
CA GLU A 483 -22.47 20.43 2.96
C GLU A 483 -23.06 19.74 1.72
N THR A 484 -23.99 18.81 1.94
CA THR A 484 -24.58 17.99 0.89
C THR A 484 -26.04 18.38 0.70
N LEU A 485 -26.40 18.86 -0.49
CA LEU A 485 -27.66 19.55 -0.71
C LEU A 485 -28.47 18.92 -1.83
N LEU A 486 -29.78 18.78 -1.63
CA LEU A 486 -30.76 18.59 -2.69
C LEU A 486 -31.39 19.94 -3.05
N THR A 487 -31.32 20.34 -4.31
CA THR A 487 -32.20 21.38 -4.87
C THR A 487 -33.30 20.70 -5.68
N PRO A 488 -34.56 20.65 -5.20
CA PRO A 488 -35.59 19.80 -5.80
C PRO A 488 -36.09 20.32 -7.16
N LYS A 489 -36.03 21.64 -7.39
CA LYS A 489 -36.35 22.29 -8.67
C LYS A 489 -35.73 23.69 -8.73
N ALA A 490 -35.60 24.24 -9.94
CA ALA A 490 -35.08 25.58 -10.14
C ALA A 490 -35.80 26.63 -9.27
N GLY A 491 -35.04 27.43 -8.53
CA GLY A 491 -35.57 28.47 -7.63
C GLY A 491 -36.14 27.98 -6.29
N ALA A 492 -36.18 26.67 -6.03
CA ALA A 492 -36.54 26.15 -4.71
C ALA A 492 -35.35 26.26 -3.73
N ALA A 493 -35.66 26.37 -2.43
CA ALA A 493 -34.66 26.30 -1.38
C ALA A 493 -34.03 24.89 -1.33
N ALA A 494 -32.71 24.83 -1.18
CA ALA A 494 -32.01 23.58 -0.99
C ALA A 494 -32.25 22.99 0.41
N VAL A 495 -32.16 21.67 0.53
CA VAL A 495 -32.28 20.94 1.79
C VAL A 495 -31.08 20.04 2.04
N ASP A 496 -30.68 19.90 3.30
CA ASP A 496 -29.49 19.16 3.71
C ASP A 496 -29.72 17.65 3.79
N PHE A 497 -28.81 16.87 3.22
CA PHE A 497 -28.63 15.47 3.58
C PHE A 497 -27.89 15.32 4.92
N GLY A 498 -28.12 14.21 5.61
CA GLY A 498 -27.36 13.84 6.80
C GLY A 498 -25.95 13.34 6.48
N ILE A 499 -24.91 14.06 6.90
CA ILE A 499 -23.52 13.74 6.59
C ILE A 499 -23.01 12.62 7.51
N PRO A 500 -22.58 11.46 6.96
CA PRO A 500 -21.98 10.41 7.75
C PRO A 500 -20.54 10.76 8.15
N SER A 501 -20.05 10.12 9.21
CA SER A 501 -18.65 10.25 9.64
C SER A 501 -17.99 8.89 9.76
N GLY A 502 -16.70 8.83 9.41
CA GLY A 502 -15.86 7.65 9.52
C GLY A 502 -14.63 7.91 10.38
N ARG A 503 -13.98 6.84 10.86
CA ARG A 503 -12.73 6.92 11.61
C ARG A 503 -11.84 5.71 11.34
N ALA A 504 -10.56 5.78 11.67
CA ALA A 504 -9.71 4.60 11.74
C ALA A 504 -9.37 4.29 13.20
N PRO A 505 -9.46 3.03 13.65
CA PRO A 505 -9.11 2.69 15.02
C PRO A 505 -7.61 2.84 15.28
N ALA A 506 -7.24 3.12 16.52
CA ALA A 506 -5.85 3.01 16.95
C ALA A 506 -5.43 1.54 17.08
N THR A 507 -4.17 1.25 16.80
CA THR A 507 -3.52 -0.01 17.16
C THR A 507 -2.24 0.26 17.93
N THR A 508 -1.89 -0.66 18.83
CA THR A 508 -0.63 -0.62 19.58
C THR A 508 0.42 -1.38 18.80
N VAL A 509 1.52 -0.70 18.49
CA VAL A 509 2.70 -1.30 17.86
C VAL A 509 3.80 -1.40 18.92
N TYR A 510 4.41 -2.58 19.02
CA TYR A 510 5.53 -2.83 19.91
C TYR A 510 6.86 -2.70 19.17
N VAL A 511 7.87 -2.18 19.86
CA VAL A 511 9.25 -2.14 19.39
C VAL A 511 10.11 -2.88 20.40
N GLN A 512 10.88 -3.84 19.91
CA GLN A 512 11.67 -4.75 20.73
C GLN A 512 13.13 -4.73 20.28
N LYS A 513 14.05 -4.55 21.22
CA LYS A 513 15.49 -4.79 20.96
C LYS A 513 15.84 -6.23 21.27
N GLN A 514 16.55 -6.88 20.35
CA GLN A 514 17.27 -8.12 20.61
C GLN A 514 18.77 -7.86 20.57
N TRP A 515 19.49 -8.35 21.59
CA TRP A 515 20.94 -8.29 21.68
C TRP A 515 21.51 -9.70 21.56
N ARG A 516 22.46 -9.89 20.64
CA ARG A 516 23.19 -11.15 20.47
C ARG A 516 24.67 -10.86 20.55
N GLN A 517 25.20 -10.88 21.77
CA GLN A 517 26.59 -10.55 22.07
C GLN A 517 27.46 -11.81 22.00
N LEU A 518 28.71 -11.63 21.57
CA LEU A 518 29.78 -12.62 21.74
C LEU A 518 30.63 -12.30 22.98
N SER A 519 30.71 -11.00 23.32
CA SER A 519 31.45 -10.50 24.48
C SER A 519 30.61 -10.54 25.77
N ASN A 520 31.28 -10.56 26.91
CA ASN A 520 30.68 -10.39 28.24
C ASN A 520 30.52 -8.91 28.65
N GLN A 521 30.64 -7.97 27.69
CA GLN A 521 30.49 -6.55 27.94
C GLN A 521 29.06 -6.24 28.42
N SER A 522 28.96 -5.46 29.48
CA SER A 522 27.66 -4.98 29.97
C SER A 522 26.97 -4.11 28.92
N LEU A 523 25.73 -4.47 28.57
CA LEU A 523 24.85 -3.64 27.76
C LEU A 523 24.45 -2.36 28.51
N PRO A 524 24.14 -1.26 27.80
CA PRO A 524 23.61 -0.05 28.41
C PRO A 524 22.26 -0.32 29.08
N ASP A 525 21.83 0.54 29.99
CA ASP A 525 20.50 0.40 30.62
C ASP A 525 19.37 0.89 29.70
N THR A 526 19.68 1.79 28.76
CA THR A 526 18.71 2.40 27.84
C THR A 526 19.27 2.55 26.42
N LEU A 527 18.36 2.60 25.45
CA LEU A 527 18.65 2.84 24.03
C LEU A 527 17.53 3.69 23.44
N ASN A 528 17.88 4.84 22.87
CA ASN A 528 16.93 5.67 22.14
C ASN A 528 16.80 5.15 20.70
N VAL A 529 15.57 4.93 20.24
CA VAL A 529 15.28 4.52 18.87
C VAL A 529 14.29 5.48 18.24
N THR A 530 14.48 5.77 16.94
CA THR A 530 13.51 6.54 16.16
C THR A 530 12.86 5.66 15.11
N VAL A 531 11.54 5.52 15.18
CA VAL A 531 10.71 4.74 14.27
C VAL A 531 10.14 5.65 13.20
N GLN A 532 10.13 5.18 11.96
CA GLN A 532 9.38 5.75 10.84
C GLN A 532 8.44 4.70 10.26
N ARG A 533 7.51 5.14 9.41
CA ARG A 533 6.60 4.27 8.68
C ARG A 533 6.80 4.41 7.18
N LYS A 534 6.53 3.35 6.45
CA LYS A 534 6.29 3.41 5.01
C LYS A 534 4.81 3.66 4.76
N VAL A 535 4.51 4.61 3.88
CA VAL A 535 3.14 4.88 3.42
C VAL A 535 2.73 3.88 2.34
N ALA A 536 1.48 3.94 1.87
CA ALA A 536 0.94 2.94 0.94
C ALA A 536 1.71 2.79 -0.38
N ASP A 537 2.41 3.83 -0.87
CA ASP A 537 3.25 3.76 -2.08
C ASP A 537 4.63 3.10 -1.84
N GLY A 538 4.92 2.72 -0.59
CA GLY A 538 6.18 2.08 -0.17
C GLY A 538 7.29 3.05 0.22
N SER A 539 7.11 4.36 0.01
CA SER A 539 8.05 5.39 0.42
C SER A 539 8.03 5.62 1.93
N LEU A 540 9.13 6.14 2.47
CA LEU A 540 9.23 6.53 3.88
C LEU A 540 8.48 7.85 4.11
N ASP A 541 7.62 7.88 5.13
CA ASP A 541 6.93 9.10 5.54
C ASP A 541 7.95 10.12 6.11
N PRO A 542 8.14 11.30 5.50
CA PRO A 542 9.10 12.29 5.98
C PRO A 542 8.58 13.07 7.20
N ASN A 543 7.27 13.09 7.43
CA ASN A 543 6.62 13.91 8.45
C ASN A 543 6.30 13.10 9.72
N TRP A 544 6.13 11.79 9.59
CA TRP A 544 5.82 10.92 10.71
C TRP A 544 7.09 10.27 11.30
N GLN A 545 7.30 10.49 12.59
CA GLN A 545 8.34 9.81 13.36
C GLN A 545 7.87 9.58 14.81
N GLN A 546 8.35 8.51 15.41
CA GLN A 546 8.10 8.20 16.81
C GLN A 546 9.42 7.85 17.50
N THR A 547 9.80 8.61 18.52
CA THR A 547 10.97 8.29 19.34
C THR A 547 10.54 7.47 20.55
N LEU A 548 11.32 6.44 20.88
CA LEU A 548 11.10 5.55 22.02
C LEU A 548 12.40 5.36 22.80
N VAL A 549 12.26 5.11 24.10
CA VAL A 549 13.37 4.72 24.97
C VAL A 549 13.18 3.25 25.34
N LEU A 550 13.98 2.37 24.76
CA LEU A 550 14.00 0.95 25.11
C LEU A 550 14.89 0.76 26.35
N LYS A 551 14.42 0.01 27.34
CA LYS A 551 15.14 -0.16 28.62
C LYS A 551 15.40 -1.62 28.92
N LYS A 552 16.56 -1.92 29.49
CA LYS A 552 16.91 -3.26 29.98
C LYS A 552 15.91 -3.79 31.02
N ALA A 553 15.45 -2.91 31.92
CA ALA A 553 14.46 -3.24 32.95
C ALA A 553 13.10 -3.68 32.38
N ASP A 554 12.74 -3.18 31.19
CA ASP A 554 11.48 -3.46 30.51
C ASP A 554 11.66 -4.55 29.43
N ASN A 555 12.66 -5.43 29.61
CA ASN A 555 13.07 -6.44 28.65
C ASN A 555 13.34 -5.86 27.24
N TRP A 556 13.79 -4.61 27.15
CA TRP A 556 14.02 -3.88 25.90
C TRP A 556 12.79 -3.71 25.01
N LYS A 557 11.60 -3.68 25.59
CA LYS A 557 10.33 -3.49 24.89
C LYS A 557 9.72 -2.13 25.21
N ALA A 558 9.19 -1.46 24.20
CA ALA A 558 8.31 -0.30 24.34
C ALA A 558 7.17 -0.38 23.32
N SER A 559 6.23 0.56 23.39
CA SER A 559 5.12 0.64 22.42
C SER A 559 4.71 2.07 22.13
N PHE A 560 3.98 2.23 21.03
CA PHE A 560 3.27 3.46 20.66
C PHE A 560 1.93 3.11 20.02
N THR A 561 1.02 4.08 19.98
CA THR A 561 -0.26 3.96 19.29
C THR A 561 -0.22 4.69 17.96
N ALA A 562 -0.76 4.07 16.92
CA ALA A 562 -0.86 4.64 15.58
C ALA A 562 -2.16 4.20 14.89
N PRO A 563 -2.54 4.78 13.75
CA PRO A 563 -3.69 4.26 12.99
C PRO A 563 -3.45 2.81 12.57
N ALA A 564 -4.49 1.97 12.65
CA ALA A 564 -4.39 0.54 12.38
C ALA A 564 -3.98 0.21 10.93
N TYR A 565 -4.29 1.08 9.98
CA TYR A 565 -4.05 0.87 8.56
C TYR A 565 -3.69 2.17 7.82
N ASN A 566 -3.04 2.02 6.67
CA ASN A 566 -2.60 3.05 5.75
C ASN A 566 -3.73 3.51 4.79
N ASN A 567 -3.44 4.40 3.82
CA ASN A 567 -4.45 4.95 2.91
C ASN A 567 -5.09 3.91 1.97
N GLN A 568 -4.58 2.68 1.92
CA GLN A 568 -5.12 1.56 1.14
C GLN A 568 -5.81 0.51 2.02
N GLY A 569 -5.89 0.71 3.34
CA GLY A 569 -6.51 -0.24 4.27
C GLY A 569 -5.59 -1.40 4.68
N GLN A 570 -4.27 -1.26 4.50
CA GLN A 570 -3.27 -2.26 4.86
C GLN A 570 -2.50 -1.84 6.13
N SER A 571 -2.01 -2.80 6.91
CA SER A 571 -1.15 -2.50 8.05
C SER A 571 0.10 -1.71 7.64
N PHE A 572 0.52 -0.76 8.46
CA PHE A 572 1.76 -0.02 8.23
C PHE A 572 2.99 -0.93 8.32
N SER A 573 3.99 -0.63 7.49
CA SER A 573 5.33 -1.18 7.61
C SER A 573 6.22 -0.19 8.33
N TYR A 574 6.67 -0.54 9.53
CA TYR A 574 7.54 0.31 10.34
C TYR A 574 9.00 -0.07 10.20
N VAL A 575 9.88 0.93 10.34
CA VAL A 575 11.34 0.74 10.38
C VAL A 575 11.96 1.58 11.48
N VAL A 576 13.05 1.09 12.08
CA VAL A 576 13.92 1.90 12.93
C VAL A 576 14.96 2.58 12.03
N LYS A 577 15.05 3.91 12.12
CA LYS A 577 15.95 4.75 11.33
C LYS A 577 17.31 4.95 12.00
N SER A 578 17.31 5.11 13.32
CA SER A 578 18.51 5.44 14.07
C SER A 578 18.44 4.91 15.49
N GLU A 579 19.62 4.58 16.00
CA GLU A 579 19.89 4.18 17.37
C GLU A 579 20.85 5.22 17.97
N ASP A 580 20.54 5.69 19.18
CA ASP A 580 21.47 6.50 19.97
C ASP A 580 21.63 5.87 21.36
N ALA A 581 22.85 5.42 21.64
CA ALA A 581 23.21 4.72 22.86
C ALA A 581 24.39 5.45 23.52
N SER A 582 24.10 6.27 24.52
CA SER A 582 25.14 6.82 25.37
C SER A 582 25.80 5.70 26.18
N GLY A 583 27.08 5.41 25.94
CA GLY A 583 27.88 4.53 26.80
C GLY A 583 28.18 3.12 26.27
N ILE A 584 27.80 2.79 25.03
CA ILE A 584 28.26 1.58 24.34
C ILE A 584 28.68 1.89 22.90
N ASP A 585 29.79 1.32 22.47
CA ASP A 585 30.17 1.36 21.07
C ASP A 585 29.38 0.29 20.28
N LEU A 586 28.48 0.77 19.41
CA LEU A 586 27.67 -0.09 18.55
C LEU A 586 28.40 -0.55 17.28
N SER A 587 29.64 -0.10 17.03
CA SER A 587 30.38 -0.41 15.80
C SER A 587 30.61 -1.91 15.56
N SER A 588 30.71 -2.70 16.64
CA SER A 588 30.84 -4.16 16.57
C SER A 588 29.52 -4.90 16.34
N PHE A 589 28.40 -4.19 16.30
CA PHE A 589 27.08 -4.75 16.05
C PHE A 589 26.61 -4.41 14.64
N ILE A 590 26.07 -5.41 13.96
CA ILE A 590 25.34 -5.21 12.72
C ILE A 590 23.85 -5.36 13.04
N SER A 591 23.08 -4.32 12.75
CA SER A 591 21.65 -4.26 13.02
C SER A 591 20.84 -4.85 11.87
N SER A 592 19.88 -5.70 12.18
CA SER A 592 18.81 -6.12 11.26
C SER A 592 17.46 -5.89 11.90
N GLN A 593 16.40 -5.74 11.10
CA GLN A 593 15.07 -5.45 11.62
C GLN A 593 13.98 -6.21 10.87
N ASN A 594 12.90 -6.55 11.58
CA ASN A 594 11.75 -7.23 11.03
C ASN A 594 10.47 -6.76 11.73
N MET A 595 9.44 -6.43 10.94
CA MET A 595 8.09 -6.16 11.44
C MET A 595 7.25 -7.44 11.35
N ASP A 596 6.96 -8.05 12.50
CA ASP A 596 6.02 -9.15 12.58
C ASP A 596 4.59 -8.59 12.75
N GLN A 597 3.79 -8.76 11.70
CA GLN A 597 2.41 -8.27 11.66
C GLN A 597 1.47 -9.09 12.56
N GLN A 598 1.78 -10.35 12.89
CA GLN A 598 0.94 -11.18 13.75
C GLN A 598 1.03 -10.74 15.21
N THR A 599 2.23 -10.39 15.66
CA THR A 599 2.50 -9.91 17.02
C THR A 599 2.53 -8.39 17.14
N ALA A 600 2.31 -7.67 16.04
CA ALA A 600 2.46 -6.22 15.92
C ALA A 600 3.79 -5.71 16.51
N THR A 601 4.88 -6.47 16.31
CA THR A 601 6.18 -6.21 16.94
C THR A 601 7.26 -5.95 15.89
N LEU A 602 7.82 -4.75 15.90
CA LEU A 602 9.05 -4.39 15.19
C LEU A 602 10.27 -4.80 16.03
N THR A 603 10.95 -5.86 15.61
CA THR A 603 12.16 -6.34 16.29
C THR A 603 13.40 -5.79 15.61
N LEU A 604 14.27 -5.15 16.39
CA LEU A 604 15.59 -4.68 15.98
C LEU A 604 16.67 -5.56 16.65
N THR A 605 17.38 -6.33 15.85
CA THR A 605 18.40 -7.30 16.31
C THR A 605 19.79 -6.72 16.08
N ASN A 606 20.57 -6.57 17.16
CA ASN A 606 21.99 -6.20 17.07
C ASN A 606 22.80 -7.48 17.30
N GLN A 607 23.49 -7.91 16.24
CA GLN A 607 24.33 -9.10 16.23
C GLN A 607 25.80 -8.70 16.26
N GLN A 608 26.55 -9.19 17.25
CA GLN A 608 28.01 -9.12 17.23
C GLN A 608 28.58 -10.20 16.31
N TYR A 609 29.59 -9.82 15.54
CA TYR A 609 30.38 -10.73 14.71
C TYR A 609 31.77 -10.89 15.31
N GLY A 610 32.36 -12.07 15.16
CA GLY A 610 33.62 -12.37 15.83
C GLY A 610 34.55 -13.24 15.02
N PHE A 611 35.82 -13.14 15.36
CA PHE A 611 36.91 -13.93 14.81
C PHE A 611 37.61 -14.71 15.92
N GLN A 612 37.95 -15.96 15.62
CA GLN A 612 38.79 -16.81 16.45
C GLN A 612 39.70 -17.67 15.58
N PHE A 613 40.69 -18.32 16.18
CA PHE A 613 41.48 -19.33 15.49
C PHE A 613 41.74 -20.54 16.38
N GLN A 614 41.94 -21.69 15.73
CA GLN A 614 42.40 -22.92 16.35
C GLN A 614 43.72 -23.34 15.73
N LYS A 615 44.67 -23.76 16.57
CA LYS A 615 45.98 -24.23 16.14
C LYS A 615 46.01 -25.76 16.07
N LYS A 616 46.52 -26.29 14.97
CA LYS A 616 46.73 -27.73 14.76
C LYS A 616 48.13 -27.99 14.22
N THR A 617 48.54 -29.25 14.24
CA THR A 617 49.81 -29.72 13.68
C THR A 617 49.54 -30.71 12.56
N THR A 618 50.45 -30.79 11.58
CA THR A 618 50.29 -31.72 10.46
C THR A 618 50.52 -33.17 10.86
N ASP A 619 51.33 -33.40 11.91
CA ASP A 619 51.64 -34.73 12.48
C ASP A 619 50.59 -35.26 13.46
N GLY A 620 49.58 -34.45 13.82
CA GLY A 620 48.49 -34.83 14.73
C GLY A 620 48.85 -34.77 16.21
N THR A 621 50.01 -34.23 16.58
CA THR A 621 50.43 -34.01 17.97
C THR A 621 49.65 -32.86 18.61
N ASP A 622 49.11 -33.07 19.81
CA ASP A 622 48.52 -31.97 20.60
C ASP A 622 49.61 -31.01 21.11
N LEU A 623 49.35 -29.71 21.02
CA LEU A 623 50.26 -28.67 21.50
C LEU A 623 50.16 -28.52 23.03
N SER A 624 51.29 -28.55 23.72
CA SER A 624 51.34 -28.30 25.17
C SER A 624 51.09 -26.83 25.51
N ALA A 625 50.70 -26.54 26.76
CA ALA A 625 50.48 -25.16 27.21
C ALA A 625 51.72 -24.26 27.03
N ASP A 626 52.93 -24.80 27.21
CA ASP A 626 54.16 -24.02 27.02
C ASP A 626 54.49 -23.80 25.54
N GLN A 627 54.13 -24.74 24.67
CA GLN A 627 54.21 -24.53 23.21
C GLN A 627 53.23 -23.44 22.75
N LEU A 628 52.01 -23.44 23.28
CA LEU A 628 51.01 -22.41 22.99
C LEU A 628 51.43 -21.02 23.53
N LYS A 629 52.17 -20.94 24.64
CA LYS A 629 52.73 -19.66 25.15
C LYS A 629 53.82 -19.07 24.26
N ALA A 630 54.62 -19.92 23.59
CA ALA A 630 55.68 -19.47 22.70
C ALA A 630 55.15 -18.89 21.38
N MET A 631 53.96 -19.36 20.99
CA MET A 631 53.27 -18.96 19.77
C MET A 631 52.69 -17.54 19.85
N GLN A 632 52.72 -16.80 18.75
CA GLN A 632 52.14 -15.46 18.66
C GLN A 632 51.36 -15.28 17.36
N PHE A 633 50.13 -14.78 17.46
CA PHE A 633 49.30 -14.40 16.32
C PHE A 633 48.92 -12.93 16.41
N ASN A 634 48.96 -12.25 15.26
CA ASN A 634 48.56 -10.85 15.14
C ASN A 634 47.33 -10.72 14.25
N LEU A 635 46.25 -10.14 14.80
CA LEU A 635 45.10 -9.68 14.03
C LEU A 635 45.29 -8.20 13.70
N THR A 636 45.34 -7.90 12.40
CA THR A 636 45.59 -6.57 11.86
C THR A 636 44.32 -6.06 11.16
N GLN A 637 43.92 -4.82 11.43
CA GLN A 637 42.86 -4.12 10.74
C GLN A 637 43.44 -3.13 9.73
N TYR A 638 42.78 -2.97 8.59
CA TYR A 638 43.18 -2.12 7.48
C TYR A 638 42.12 -1.07 7.17
N SER A 639 42.56 0.06 6.60
CA SER A 639 41.67 1.15 6.20
C SER A 639 40.74 0.79 5.04
N ASP A 640 41.19 -0.06 4.12
CA ASP A 640 40.49 -0.40 2.88
C ASP A 640 40.87 -1.80 2.35
N ASN A 641 40.24 -2.18 1.23
CA ASN A 641 40.42 -3.46 0.55
C ASN A 641 41.76 -3.62 -0.19
N SER A 642 42.64 -2.61 -0.18
CA SER A 642 44.02 -2.77 -0.69
C SER A 642 44.93 -3.48 0.32
N PHE A 643 44.48 -3.52 1.59
CA PHE A 643 45.22 -4.04 2.73
C PHE A 643 46.61 -3.40 2.90
N GLN A 644 46.84 -2.18 2.39
CA GLN A 644 48.15 -1.51 2.48
C GLN A 644 48.33 -0.72 3.77
N GLN A 645 47.33 0.08 4.15
CA GLN A 645 47.39 0.93 5.32
C GLN A 645 46.82 0.21 6.54
N VAL A 646 47.70 -0.12 7.49
CA VAL A 646 47.31 -0.68 8.79
C VAL A 646 46.69 0.41 9.65
N SER A 647 45.50 0.16 10.18
CA SER A 647 44.84 1.03 11.16
C SER A 647 45.10 0.58 12.59
N LYS A 648 45.15 -0.74 12.83
CA LYS A 648 45.36 -1.33 14.16
C LYS A 648 45.97 -2.71 14.07
N THR A 649 46.82 -3.08 15.01
CA THR A 649 47.30 -4.46 15.19
C THR A 649 47.16 -4.86 16.64
N ASN A 650 46.59 -6.04 16.89
CA ASN A 650 46.44 -6.63 18.21
C ASN A 650 46.92 -8.08 18.20
N ALA A 651 47.57 -8.50 19.28
CA ALA A 651 47.81 -9.92 19.51
C ALA A 651 46.47 -10.64 19.77
N ILE A 652 46.35 -11.87 19.27
CA ILE A 652 45.22 -12.77 19.52
C ILE A 652 45.74 -14.15 19.91
N THR A 653 45.08 -14.80 20.86
CA THR A 653 45.40 -16.15 21.33
C THR A 653 44.34 -17.15 20.88
N SER A 654 44.65 -18.45 20.92
CA SER A 654 43.72 -19.51 20.49
C SER A 654 42.50 -19.67 21.40
N THR A 655 42.45 -18.95 22.52
CA THR A 655 41.30 -18.91 23.44
C THR A 655 40.40 -17.69 23.23
N ASP A 656 40.82 -16.74 22.39
CA ASP A 656 40.08 -15.50 22.18
C ASP A 656 38.98 -15.66 21.14
N LEU A 657 37.81 -15.08 21.44
CA LEU A 657 36.77 -14.77 20.47
C LEU A 657 36.65 -13.25 20.35
N GLN A 658 37.38 -12.68 19.40
CA GLN A 658 37.50 -11.24 19.23
C GLN A 658 36.30 -10.71 18.45
N ALA A 659 35.49 -9.84 19.06
CA ALA A 659 34.42 -9.12 18.35
C ALA A 659 35.02 -8.14 17.32
N LEU A 660 34.44 -8.11 16.12
CA LEU A 660 34.87 -7.29 14.99
C LEU A 660 33.75 -6.36 14.52
N ALA A 661 34.13 -5.14 14.15
CA ALA A 661 33.28 -4.23 13.39
C ALA A 661 33.37 -4.56 11.88
N PRO A 662 32.44 -4.10 11.04
CA PRO A 662 32.64 -4.15 9.59
C PRO A 662 33.96 -3.50 9.19
N GLY A 663 34.75 -4.18 8.37
CA GLY A 663 36.08 -3.73 8.01
C GLY A 663 36.95 -4.82 7.38
N TYR A 664 38.20 -4.45 7.10
CA TYR A 664 39.21 -5.27 6.43
C TYR A 664 40.25 -5.74 7.43
N TYR A 665 40.56 -7.03 7.42
CA TYR A 665 41.38 -7.68 8.42
C TYR A 665 42.42 -8.61 7.81
N GLY A 666 43.50 -8.85 8.55
CA GLY A 666 44.51 -9.85 8.24
C GLY A 666 44.96 -10.58 9.50
N ILE A 667 45.17 -11.89 9.40
CA ILE A 667 45.65 -12.74 10.49
C ILE A 667 46.98 -13.38 10.07
N GLN A 668 47.97 -13.32 10.96
CA GLN A 668 49.32 -13.82 10.70
C GLN A 668 49.90 -14.51 11.94
N GLU A 669 50.54 -15.65 11.74
CA GLU A 669 51.43 -16.24 12.74
C GLU A 669 52.76 -15.47 12.75
N ALA A 670 53.08 -14.84 13.87
CA ALA A 670 54.30 -14.07 14.05
C ALA A 670 55.41 -14.89 14.74
N ALA A 671 55.04 -15.92 15.50
CA ALA A 671 55.95 -16.89 16.09
C ALA A 671 55.24 -18.25 16.19
N ALA A 672 55.89 -19.31 15.72
CA ALA A 672 55.39 -20.68 15.82
C ALA A 672 55.57 -21.25 17.23
N PRO A 673 54.79 -22.26 17.63
CA PRO A 673 55.03 -23.03 18.83
C PRO A 673 56.43 -23.68 18.82
N THR A 674 57.05 -23.82 19.99
CA THR A 674 58.38 -24.46 20.11
C THR A 674 58.37 -25.86 19.49
N GLY A 675 59.31 -26.10 18.57
CA GLY A 675 59.45 -27.37 17.84
C GLY A 675 58.77 -27.39 16.46
N TYR A 676 58.08 -26.32 16.06
CA TYR A 676 57.37 -26.23 14.78
C TYR A 676 57.96 -25.16 13.86
N GLN A 677 57.70 -25.30 12.55
CA GLN A 677 58.09 -24.34 11.52
C GLN A 677 57.14 -23.14 11.54
N LEU A 678 57.68 -21.94 11.29
CA LEU A 678 56.88 -20.72 11.16
C LEU A 678 56.31 -20.61 9.75
N ASP A 679 54.98 -20.57 9.65
CA ASP A 679 54.29 -20.15 8.42
C ASP A 679 53.75 -18.73 8.60
N GLY A 680 54.56 -17.76 8.18
CA GLY A 680 54.25 -16.33 8.27
C GLY A 680 53.20 -15.84 7.26
N THR A 681 52.47 -16.71 6.58
CA THR A 681 51.40 -16.33 5.66
C THR A 681 50.37 -15.44 6.36
N MET A 682 50.11 -14.26 5.79
CA MET A 682 49.07 -13.35 6.26
C MET A 682 47.81 -13.52 5.42
N TYR A 683 46.79 -14.17 5.97
CA TYR A 683 45.49 -14.34 5.32
C TYR A 683 44.63 -13.10 5.51
N LEU A 684 44.00 -12.65 4.43
CA LEU A 684 43.21 -11.42 4.40
C LEU A 684 41.72 -11.76 4.30
N PHE A 685 40.90 -11.07 5.08
CA PHE A 685 39.44 -11.24 5.07
C PHE A 685 38.71 -9.93 5.36
N GLN A 686 37.41 -9.90 5.06
CA GLN A 686 36.54 -8.75 5.30
C GLN A 686 35.28 -9.20 6.06
N LEU A 687 34.83 -8.38 7.01
CA LEU A 687 33.45 -8.38 7.49
C LEU A 687 32.71 -7.21 6.82
N THR A 688 31.68 -7.49 6.03
CA THR A 688 30.90 -6.45 5.34
C THR A 688 29.89 -5.78 6.28
N SER A 689 29.32 -4.65 5.86
CA SER A 689 28.31 -3.90 6.64
C SER A 689 27.00 -4.67 6.88
N ASP A 690 26.71 -5.68 6.06
CA ASP A 690 25.56 -6.60 6.18
C ASP A 690 25.93 -7.94 6.82
N GLY A 691 27.17 -8.12 7.30
CA GLY A 691 27.59 -9.27 8.08
C GLY A 691 28.03 -10.49 7.26
N GLN A 692 28.49 -10.28 6.04
CA GLN A 692 29.13 -11.33 5.23
C GLN A 692 30.63 -11.38 5.45
N TRP A 693 31.18 -12.60 5.41
CA TRP A 693 32.61 -12.85 5.45
C TRP A 693 33.16 -13.04 4.04
N GLN A 694 34.22 -12.31 3.69
CA GLN A 694 34.89 -12.46 2.39
C GLN A 694 36.37 -12.78 2.58
N TYR A 695 36.91 -13.68 1.77
CA TYR A 695 38.33 -14.01 1.70
C TYR A 695 39.02 -13.20 0.59
N HIS A 696 40.13 -12.54 0.93
CA HIS A 696 40.87 -11.63 0.05
C HIS A 696 42.27 -12.14 -0.32
N GLY A 697 42.50 -13.45 -0.23
CA GLY A 697 43.81 -14.01 -0.51
C GLY A 697 44.79 -13.79 0.62
N THR A 698 46.05 -13.53 0.26
CA THR A 698 47.14 -13.26 1.20
C THR A 698 47.76 -11.90 0.95
N LYS A 699 48.59 -11.43 1.88
CA LYS A 699 49.34 -10.18 1.69
C LYS A 699 50.22 -10.18 0.43
N ASP A 700 50.70 -11.35 0.00
CA ASP A 700 51.51 -11.52 -1.21
C ASP A 700 50.67 -11.58 -2.49
N ASN A 701 49.40 -11.98 -2.39
CA ASN A 701 48.48 -12.09 -3.51
C ASN A 701 47.06 -11.70 -3.08
N VAL A 702 46.82 -10.40 -3.05
CA VAL A 702 45.52 -9.81 -2.68
C VAL A 702 44.53 -10.06 -3.81
N THR A 703 43.38 -10.65 -3.50
CA THR A 703 42.29 -10.90 -4.45
C THR A 703 41.17 -9.88 -4.29
N SER A 704 40.22 -9.88 -5.24
CA SER A 704 39.05 -9.00 -5.22
C SER A 704 38.04 -9.29 -4.10
N GLY A 705 38.20 -10.39 -3.37
CA GLY A 705 37.23 -10.86 -2.37
C GLY A 705 36.29 -11.93 -2.90
N SER A 706 36.15 -13.02 -2.17
CA SER A 706 35.15 -14.08 -2.42
C SER A 706 34.40 -14.42 -1.14
N VAL A 707 33.07 -14.51 -1.20
CA VAL A 707 32.24 -14.84 -0.02
C VAL A 707 32.59 -16.23 0.52
N ILE A 708 32.77 -16.33 1.84
CA ILE A 708 33.05 -17.59 2.53
C ILE A 708 31.72 -18.27 2.88
N ASN A 709 31.34 -19.29 2.11
CA ASN A 709 30.11 -20.05 2.33
C ASN A 709 30.40 -21.36 3.07
N GLY A 710 30.27 -21.34 4.40
CA GLY A 710 30.58 -22.50 5.25
C GLY A 710 32.07 -22.66 5.47
N GLN A 711 32.82 -23.17 4.48
CA GLN A 711 34.28 -23.34 4.56
C GLN A 711 34.98 -22.83 3.30
N GLN A 712 36.13 -22.18 3.48
CA GLN A 712 37.06 -21.77 2.44
C GLN A 712 38.44 -22.36 2.74
N THR A 713 38.88 -23.30 1.90
CA THR A 713 40.25 -23.84 1.96
C THR A 713 41.27 -22.76 1.58
N LEU A 714 42.37 -22.69 2.32
CA LEU A 714 43.46 -21.71 2.17
C LEU A 714 44.74 -22.41 1.65
N ASN A 715 45.92 -21.88 1.97
CA ASN A 715 47.18 -22.43 1.45
C ASN A 715 47.49 -23.82 2.06
N PRO A 716 48.19 -24.69 1.31
CA PRO A 716 48.67 -25.96 1.85
C PRO A 716 49.80 -25.76 2.86
N VAL A 717 49.83 -26.62 3.88
CA VAL A 717 50.87 -26.73 4.91
C VAL A 717 51.19 -28.22 5.04
N GLY A 718 52.28 -28.67 4.45
CA GLY A 718 52.62 -30.09 4.27
C GLY A 718 51.49 -30.85 3.58
N ASP A 719 51.00 -31.90 4.24
CA ASP A 719 49.90 -32.76 3.75
C ASP A 719 48.50 -32.23 4.14
N LYS A 720 48.41 -31.04 4.73
CA LYS A 720 47.17 -30.39 5.16
C LYS A 720 46.96 -29.07 4.43
N SER A 721 45.82 -28.43 4.67
CA SER A 721 45.54 -27.07 4.24
C SER A 721 44.93 -26.30 5.39
N ASP A 722 45.33 -25.04 5.52
CA ASP A 722 44.63 -24.11 6.39
C ASP A 722 43.20 -23.88 5.86
N ASP A 723 42.28 -23.44 6.72
CA ASP A 723 40.92 -23.14 6.31
C ASP A 723 40.28 -22.02 7.13
N PHE A 724 39.41 -21.24 6.49
CA PHE A 724 38.42 -20.42 7.16
C PHE A 724 37.10 -21.16 7.19
N THR A 725 36.48 -21.27 8.36
CA THR A 725 35.14 -21.83 8.54
C THR A 725 34.22 -20.84 9.26
N VAL A 726 33.04 -20.61 8.69
CA VAL A 726 31.99 -19.76 9.24
C VAL A 726 31.01 -20.62 10.04
N THR A 727 30.80 -20.24 11.31
CA THR A 727 29.96 -20.99 12.26
C THR A 727 29.01 -20.08 13.04
N GLY A 728 28.15 -20.68 13.86
CA GLY A 728 27.11 -20.02 14.64
C GLY A 728 25.77 -19.94 13.89
N ASP A 729 24.67 -19.87 14.65
CA ASP A 729 23.29 -19.93 14.13
C ASP A 729 22.95 -18.84 13.09
N HIS A 730 23.75 -17.77 13.02
CA HIS A 730 23.56 -16.63 12.13
C HIS A 730 24.85 -16.32 11.36
N GLN A 731 25.74 -17.30 11.18
CA GLN A 731 27.03 -17.16 10.48
C GLN A 731 27.94 -16.08 11.10
N GLN A 732 27.83 -15.86 12.41
CA GLN A 732 28.44 -14.72 13.09
C GLN A 732 29.89 -14.95 13.54
N ILE A 733 30.45 -16.15 13.41
CA ILE A 733 31.82 -16.48 13.84
C ILE A 733 32.65 -16.96 12.65
N LEU A 734 33.76 -16.28 12.35
CA LEU A 734 34.80 -16.76 11.44
C LEU A 734 35.92 -17.43 12.24
N THR A 735 36.22 -18.69 11.94
CA THR A 735 37.30 -19.45 12.57
C THR A 735 38.40 -19.76 11.55
N LEU A 736 39.65 -19.41 11.87
CA LEU A 736 40.81 -19.93 11.16
C LEU A 736 41.28 -21.25 11.78
N THR A 737 41.42 -22.31 11.00
CA THR A 737 42.28 -23.45 11.37
C THR A 737 43.66 -23.20 10.77
N LYS A 738 44.68 -23.09 11.64
CA LYS A 738 46.07 -22.94 11.20
C LYS A 738 46.89 -24.18 11.55
N TYR A 739 47.46 -24.83 10.54
CA TYR A 739 48.39 -25.96 10.68
C TYR A 739 49.84 -25.48 10.81
N ASP A 740 50.65 -26.24 11.57
CA ASP A 740 52.12 -26.17 11.55
C ASP A 740 52.73 -27.53 11.23
N GLU A 741 53.86 -27.48 10.53
CA GLU A 741 54.73 -28.64 10.35
C GLU A 741 55.78 -28.73 11.46
N PRO A 742 56.02 -29.92 12.04
CA PRO A 742 57.10 -30.09 13.00
C PRO A 742 58.45 -29.80 12.32
N LYS A 743 59.38 -29.23 13.10
CA LYS A 743 60.78 -29.14 12.65
C LYS A 743 61.38 -30.54 12.58
N PRO A 744 62.30 -30.80 11.63
CA PRO A 744 63.11 -32.01 11.68
C PRO A 744 63.84 -32.13 13.02
N SER A 745 63.94 -33.35 13.54
CA SER A 745 64.56 -33.61 14.84
C SER A 745 65.40 -34.89 14.84
N MET A 746 66.32 -34.97 15.79
CA MET A 746 67.19 -36.10 16.06
C MET A 746 66.80 -36.81 17.37
N THR A 747 67.16 -38.08 17.51
CA THR A 747 67.05 -38.83 18.76
C THR A 747 68.41 -38.96 19.43
N LEU A 748 68.44 -38.92 20.76
CA LEU A 748 69.65 -39.19 21.54
C LEU A 748 69.50 -40.52 22.27
N ARG A 749 70.53 -41.35 22.17
CA ARG A 749 70.59 -42.68 22.77
C ARG A 749 71.91 -42.88 23.50
N VAL A 750 71.84 -43.55 24.64
CA VAL A 750 73.02 -43.91 25.44
C VAL A 750 73.17 -45.42 25.51
N ILE A 751 74.37 -45.91 25.16
CA ILE A 751 74.78 -47.30 25.37
C ILE A 751 75.81 -47.31 26.49
N LYS A 752 75.55 -48.08 27.55
CA LYS A 752 76.44 -48.13 28.72
C LYS A 752 77.20 -49.45 28.74
N GLN A 753 78.52 -49.39 28.90
CA GLN A 753 79.37 -50.57 29.09
C GLN A 753 80.38 -50.41 30.23
N ASP A 754 80.97 -51.53 30.66
CA ASP A 754 82.20 -51.57 31.44
C ASP A 754 83.46 -51.56 30.54
N ASN A 755 84.64 -51.59 31.16
CA ASN A 755 85.93 -51.66 30.47
C ASN A 755 86.26 -53.03 29.86
N GLN A 756 85.36 -54.02 30.00
CA GLN A 756 85.44 -55.37 29.43
C GLN A 756 84.39 -55.60 28.33
N SER A 757 83.77 -54.52 27.84
CA SER A 757 82.74 -54.54 26.78
C SER A 757 81.43 -55.23 27.16
N GLN A 758 81.12 -55.37 28.46
CA GLN A 758 79.80 -55.84 28.93
C GLN A 758 78.85 -54.66 29.10
N TYR A 759 77.59 -54.82 28.68
CA TYR A 759 76.57 -53.78 28.84
C TYR A 759 76.12 -53.64 30.29
N LEU A 760 75.95 -52.40 30.77
CA LEU A 760 75.62 -52.10 32.17
C LEU A 760 74.25 -51.45 32.30
N ALA A 761 73.37 -52.07 33.09
CA ALA A 761 72.15 -51.42 33.56
C ALA A 761 72.42 -50.53 34.79
N GLY A 762 71.59 -49.51 34.98
CA GLY A 762 71.55 -48.75 36.25
C GLY A 762 72.32 -47.43 36.30
N ALA A 763 72.98 -47.00 35.21
CA ALA A 763 73.53 -45.63 35.12
C ALA A 763 72.41 -44.64 34.80
N ALA A 764 72.32 -43.52 35.53
CA ALA A 764 71.37 -42.45 35.21
C ALA A 764 72.05 -41.38 34.35
N PHE A 765 71.43 -41.02 33.22
CA PHE A 765 71.86 -39.93 32.36
C PHE A 765 70.76 -38.88 32.29
N THR A 766 71.11 -37.63 32.52
CA THR A 766 70.17 -36.52 32.45
C THR A 766 70.50 -35.65 31.23
N LEU A 767 69.51 -35.46 30.35
CA LEU A 767 69.53 -34.55 29.22
C LEU A 767 68.76 -33.28 29.61
N LYS A 768 69.40 -32.13 29.47
CA LYS A 768 68.86 -30.82 29.75
C LYS A 768 68.88 -29.96 28.48
N PRO A 769 67.71 -29.66 27.88
CA PRO A 769 67.57 -28.63 26.86
C PRO A 769 67.97 -27.24 27.39
N SER A 770 68.41 -26.36 26.50
CA SER A 770 68.67 -24.93 26.83
C SER A 770 67.42 -24.18 27.27
N ALA A 771 66.26 -24.55 26.73
CA ALA A 771 64.94 -24.15 27.18
C ALA A 771 64.01 -25.37 27.19
N GLY A 772 63.45 -25.72 28.35
CA GLY A 772 62.59 -26.88 28.56
C GLY A 772 62.97 -27.73 29.78
N GLU A 773 62.18 -28.76 30.04
CA GLU A 773 62.37 -29.68 31.17
C GLU A 773 63.52 -30.66 30.92
N ALA A 774 64.22 -31.05 31.98
CA ALA A 774 65.27 -32.05 31.90
C ALA A 774 64.68 -33.47 31.95
N GLU A 775 65.16 -34.36 31.11
CA GLU A 775 64.78 -35.78 31.10
C GLU A 775 65.91 -36.62 31.67
N THR A 776 65.59 -37.63 32.50
CA THR A 776 66.58 -38.60 32.98
C THR A 776 66.19 -40.01 32.56
N ILE A 777 67.12 -40.71 31.91
CA ILE A 777 66.99 -42.13 31.56
C ILE A 777 67.92 -42.97 32.44
N THR A 778 67.59 -44.25 32.60
CA THR A 778 68.47 -45.24 33.23
C THR A 778 68.97 -46.22 32.17
N SER A 779 70.27 -46.49 32.11
CA SER A 779 70.86 -47.38 31.10
C SER A 779 70.34 -48.82 31.20
N SER A 780 70.32 -49.50 30.05
CA SER A 780 70.01 -50.93 29.93
C SER A 780 71.29 -51.76 29.77
N ALA A 781 71.22 -53.04 30.13
CA ALA A 781 72.27 -54.02 29.85
C ALA A 781 72.09 -54.67 28.45
N THR A 782 71.76 -53.86 27.43
CA THR A 782 71.52 -54.34 26.06
C THR A 782 72.29 -53.54 25.03
N SER A 783 72.55 -54.13 23.86
CA SER A 783 73.19 -53.47 22.72
C SER A 783 72.36 -52.35 22.10
N GLU A 784 71.04 -52.38 22.34
CA GLU A 784 70.13 -51.32 21.89
C GLU A 784 70.31 -50.04 22.70
N GLY A 785 70.80 -50.11 23.94
CA GLY A 785 70.92 -48.97 24.85
C GLY A 785 69.56 -48.44 25.31
N GLN A 786 69.53 -47.18 25.75
CA GLN A 786 68.30 -46.46 26.10
C GLN A 786 68.27 -45.09 25.44
N ALA A 787 67.13 -44.77 24.83
CA ALA A 787 66.91 -43.49 24.14
C ALA A 787 66.14 -42.52 25.04
N PHE A 788 66.45 -41.23 24.92
CA PHE A 788 65.62 -40.17 25.46
C PHE A 788 64.33 -40.05 24.64
N ALA A 789 63.20 -39.81 25.32
CA ALA A 789 61.94 -39.44 24.68
C ALA A 789 62.02 -38.04 24.07
N THR A 790 62.80 -37.15 24.68
CA THR A 790 63.09 -35.80 24.19
C THR A 790 63.73 -35.85 22.81
N LYS A 791 63.06 -35.21 21.84
CA LYS A 791 63.58 -35.01 20.48
C LYS A 791 64.50 -33.79 20.45
N LEU A 792 65.63 -33.94 19.77
CA LEU A 792 66.60 -32.88 19.56
C LEU A 792 66.24 -32.11 18.28
N VAL A 793 65.44 -31.05 18.42
CA VAL A 793 64.89 -30.28 17.29
C VAL A 793 65.95 -29.40 16.62
N ALA A 794 65.76 -29.09 15.34
CA ALA A 794 66.60 -28.15 14.59
C ALA A 794 66.87 -26.84 15.36
N ASP A 795 68.12 -26.36 15.29
CA ASP A 795 68.68 -25.24 16.05
C ASP A 795 68.75 -25.41 17.58
N GLY A 796 68.29 -26.55 18.12
CA GLY A 796 68.27 -26.81 19.56
C GLY A 796 69.66 -27.05 20.17
N THR A 797 69.88 -26.48 21.36
CA THR A 797 71.06 -26.73 22.19
C THR A 797 70.69 -27.57 23.40
N TYR A 798 71.47 -28.62 23.67
CA TYR A 798 71.24 -29.58 24.76
C TYR A 798 72.53 -29.86 25.51
N THR A 799 72.41 -30.18 26.79
CA THR A 799 73.52 -30.66 27.62
C THR A 799 73.16 -31.99 28.26
N MET A 800 74.08 -32.94 28.30
CA MET A 800 73.89 -34.25 28.92
C MET A 800 75.05 -34.59 29.84
N SER A 801 74.77 -35.27 30.95
CA SER A 801 75.79 -35.82 31.85
C SER A 801 75.30 -37.11 32.50
N GLU A 802 76.21 -38.00 32.88
CA GLU A 802 75.92 -39.11 33.80
C GLU A 802 75.71 -38.52 35.21
N THR A 803 74.48 -38.58 35.72
CA THR A 803 74.13 -38.03 37.03
C THR A 803 74.23 -39.08 38.14
N LYS A 804 74.22 -40.36 37.79
CA LYS A 804 74.48 -41.47 38.72
C LYS A 804 75.18 -42.62 37.98
N ALA A 805 76.34 -43.03 38.48
CA ALA A 805 77.03 -44.22 37.98
C ALA A 805 76.28 -45.52 38.38
N PRO A 806 76.44 -46.63 37.65
CA PRO A 806 76.02 -47.96 38.11
C PRO A 806 76.74 -48.33 39.41
N ASP A 807 76.09 -49.15 40.23
CA ASP A 807 76.67 -49.63 41.49
C ASP A 807 77.98 -50.40 41.22
N GLY A 808 79.03 -50.07 41.98
CA GLY A 808 80.36 -50.69 41.83
C GLY A 808 81.29 -50.03 40.81
N TYR A 809 80.86 -48.95 40.15
CA TYR A 809 81.61 -48.24 39.12
C TYR A 809 81.91 -46.78 39.48
N GLN A 810 82.97 -46.22 38.89
CA GLN A 810 83.34 -44.81 39.02
C GLN A 810 82.38 -43.93 38.22
N SER A 811 81.96 -42.80 38.80
CA SER A 811 81.15 -41.79 38.10
C SER A 811 81.98 -41.01 37.09
N ASN A 812 81.41 -40.76 35.92
CA ASN A 812 82.01 -39.94 34.88
C ASN A 812 81.43 -38.51 34.87
N PRO A 813 82.16 -37.49 35.35
CA PRO A 813 81.65 -36.13 35.49
C PRO A 813 81.63 -35.33 34.17
N ALA A 814 81.99 -35.93 33.02
CA ALA A 814 82.09 -35.21 31.76
C ALA A 814 80.74 -34.62 31.33
N LYS A 815 80.80 -33.41 30.75
CA LYS A 815 79.64 -32.68 30.24
C LYS A 815 79.60 -32.73 28.72
N ILE A 816 78.52 -33.28 28.19
CA ILE A 816 78.29 -33.36 26.76
C ILE A 816 77.40 -32.19 26.37
N ALA A 817 77.78 -31.39 25.37
CA ALA A 817 76.90 -30.40 24.75
C ALA A 817 76.65 -30.78 23.29
N ILE A 818 75.37 -30.76 22.91
CA ILE A 818 74.89 -31.11 21.58
C ILE A 818 74.21 -29.87 21.01
N GLN A 819 74.71 -29.39 19.87
CA GLN A 819 74.09 -28.34 19.09
C GLN A 819 73.57 -28.95 17.79
N VAL A 820 72.25 -28.94 17.61
CA VAL A 820 71.61 -29.42 16.38
C VAL A 820 71.72 -28.34 15.31
N ALA A 821 72.03 -28.72 14.08
CA ALA A 821 72.08 -27.81 12.94
C ALA A 821 70.68 -27.33 12.53
N THR A 822 70.61 -26.25 11.75
CA THR A 822 69.36 -25.66 11.25
C THR A 822 68.55 -26.62 10.37
N THR A 823 69.20 -27.60 9.74
CA THR A 823 68.50 -28.64 8.97
C THR A 823 67.78 -29.66 9.85
N GLY A 824 68.15 -29.77 11.14
CA GLY A 824 67.67 -30.80 12.07
C GLY A 824 68.09 -32.22 11.72
N LYS A 825 69.00 -32.39 10.75
CA LYS A 825 69.49 -33.70 10.27
C LYS A 825 70.93 -33.98 10.71
N GLU A 826 71.61 -32.98 11.27
CA GLU A 826 72.99 -33.07 11.71
C GLU A 826 73.14 -32.37 13.08
N ALA A 827 74.14 -32.76 13.86
CA ALA A 827 74.47 -32.12 15.12
C ALA A 827 75.98 -32.11 15.36
N THR A 828 76.47 -31.05 15.99
CA THR A 828 77.83 -30.97 16.51
C THR A 828 77.83 -31.31 17.99
N VAL A 829 78.75 -32.20 18.41
CA VAL A 829 78.88 -32.63 19.80
C VAL A 829 80.22 -32.17 20.36
N THR A 830 80.21 -31.64 21.57
CA THR A 830 81.41 -31.33 22.34
C THR A 830 81.36 -32.04 23.68
N ILE A 831 82.52 -32.41 24.21
CA ILE A 831 82.67 -32.98 25.56
C ILE A 831 83.69 -32.15 26.33
N ASP A 832 83.26 -31.63 27.49
CA ASP A 832 84.00 -30.70 28.33
C ASP A 832 84.57 -29.48 27.55
N GLY A 833 83.84 -29.02 26.54
CA GLY A 833 84.20 -27.88 25.70
C GLY A 833 85.05 -28.22 24.46
N GLU A 834 85.47 -29.47 24.30
CA GLU A 834 86.27 -29.91 23.14
C GLU A 834 85.42 -30.67 22.12
N ALA A 835 85.64 -30.43 20.83
CA ALA A 835 84.88 -31.09 19.76
C ALA A 835 85.11 -32.61 19.73
N LEU A 836 84.04 -33.37 19.46
CA LEU A 836 84.04 -34.82 19.32
C LEU A 836 83.35 -35.20 17.99
N LYS A 837 84.07 -35.86 17.08
CA LYS A 837 83.51 -36.30 15.79
C LYS A 837 82.97 -37.73 15.86
N PRO A 838 82.04 -38.13 14.96
CA PRO A 838 81.59 -39.51 14.88
C PRO A 838 82.76 -40.49 14.68
N GLY A 839 82.79 -41.57 15.47
CA GLY A 839 83.86 -42.56 15.50
C GLY A 839 85.00 -42.25 16.48
N GLU A 840 85.05 -41.05 17.07
CA GLU A 840 86.05 -40.67 18.07
C GLU A 840 85.57 -40.95 19.50
N SER A 841 86.53 -41.20 20.39
CA SER A 841 86.30 -41.42 21.83
C SER A 841 87.03 -40.39 22.66
N LYS A 842 86.38 -39.87 23.71
CA LYS A 842 86.96 -38.89 24.64
C LYS A 842 86.27 -38.93 26.00
N ASN A 843 87.03 -38.78 27.08
CA ASN A 843 86.56 -38.80 28.46
C ASN A 843 85.54 -39.93 28.76
N GLY A 844 85.77 -41.12 28.22
CA GLY A 844 84.92 -42.29 28.43
C GLY A 844 83.65 -42.36 27.56
N TYR A 845 83.45 -41.44 26.62
CA TYR A 845 82.35 -41.45 25.67
C TYR A 845 82.84 -41.63 24.23
N THR A 846 82.17 -42.48 23.46
CA THR A 846 82.36 -42.61 22.00
C THR A 846 81.10 -42.13 21.30
N LEU A 847 81.28 -41.27 20.30
CA LEU A 847 80.17 -40.72 19.51
C LEU A 847 79.93 -41.55 18.25
N ALA A 848 78.68 -41.90 18.00
CA ALA A 848 78.20 -42.36 16.69
C ALA A 848 76.98 -41.55 16.27
N ILE A 849 76.91 -41.14 15.01
CA ILE A 849 75.73 -40.50 14.43
C ILE A 849 75.34 -41.30 13.20
N ASP A 850 74.13 -41.85 13.21
CA ASP A 850 73.56 -42.62 12.10
C ASP A 850 72.19 -42.05 11.73
N GLY A 851 72.13 -41.39 10.56
CA GLY A 851 70.97 -40.59 10.17
C GLY A 851 70.59 -39.57 11.24
N SER A 852 69.34 -39.63 11.71
CA SER A 852 68.81 -38.76 12.77
C SER A 852 69.07 -39.28 14.19
N THR A 853 69.86 -40.34 14.39
CA THR A 853 70.14 -40.91 15.71
C THR A 853 71.56 -40.60 16.17
N ILE A 854 71.69 -39.89 17.27
CA ILE A 854 72.93 -39.67 18.00
C ILE A 854 73.05 -40.77 19.07
N THR A 855 74.11 -41.57 19.00
CA THR A 855 74.43 -42.58 20.02
C THR A 855 75.71 -42.20 20.76
N LEU A 856 75.62 -42.11 22.08
CA LEU A 856 76.76 -41.94 22.98
C LEU A 856 77.02 -43.26 23.71
N GLN A 857 78.15 -43.89 23.40
CA GLN A 857 78.58 -45.09 24.10
C GLN A 857 79.49 -44.68 25.28
N ALA A 858 79.00 -44.88 26.50
CA ALA A 858 79.67 -44.47 27.73
C ALA A 858 80.31 -45.69 28.44
N ILE A 859 81.62 -45.65 28.65
CA ILE A 859 82.42 -46.70 29.31
C ILE A 859 82.68 -46.31 30.77
N ASN A 860 82.31 -47.17 31.74
CA ASN A 860 82.66 -46.96 33.14
C ASN A 860 83.74 -47.94 33.59
N GLN A 861 84.60 -47.45 34.47
CA GLN A 861 85.64 -48.24 35.13
C GLN A 861 85.11 -48.76 36.47
N PRO A 862 85.37 -50.02 36.86
CA PRO A 862 85.08 -50.49 38.22
C PRO A 862 85.76 -49.59 39.27
N LEU A 863 85.17 -49.49 40.47
CA LEU A 863 85.84 -48.85 41.61
C LEU A 863 87.17 -49.55 41.87
N ALA A 864 88.25 -48.79 42.06
CA ALA A 864 89.57 -49.35 42.28
C ALA A 864 89.61 -50.19 43.57
N ILE A 865 89.80 -51.50 43.43
CA ILE A 865 90.18 -52.40 44.53
C ILE A 865 91.70 -52.53 44.49
N LEU A 866 92.39 -52.09 45.55
CA LEU A 866 93.85 -52.26 45.67
C LEU A 866 94.22 -53.76 45.62
N PRO A 867 95.17 -54.21 44.77
CA PRO A 867 95.52 -55.63 44.68
C PRO A 867 96.31 -56.10 45.89
N HIS A 868 95.86 -57.18 46.55
CA HIS A 868 96.62 -57.91 47.56
C HIS A 868 97.81 -58.64 46.91
N THR A 869 99.05 -58.29 47.28
CA THR A 869 100.29 -58.98 46.87
C THR A 869 100.70 -60.04 47.89
N GLY A 870 100.85 -61.31 47.48
CA GLY A 870 101.52 -62.34 48.31
C GLY A 870 101.33 -63.81 47.87
N GLY A 871 101.92 -64.22 46.75
CA GLY A 871 101.91 -65.62 46.26
C GLY A 871 103.27 -66.33 46.36
N GLN A 872 103.26 -67.52 47.00
CA GLN A 872 104.08 -68.75 46.85
C GLN A 872 105.62 -68.72 46.61
N GLY A 873 106.31 -67.59 46.65
CA GLY A 873 107.79 -67.53 46.52
C GLY A 873 108.59 -67.79 47.81
N TYR A 874 107.96 -67.70 48.98
CA TYR A 874 108.67 -67.61 50.27
C TYR A 874 109.20 -68.96 50.81
N GLN A 875 108.67 -70.11 50.36
CA GLN A 875 109.08 -71.42 50.87
C GLN A 875 110.44 -71.92 50.33
N ARG A 876 110.90 -71.43 49.17
CA ARG A 876 112.25 -71.77 48.65
C ARG A 876 113.37 -70.99 49.33
N LEU A 877 113.08 -69.80 49.87
CA LEU A 877 114.04 -68.97 50.60
C LEU A 877 114.21 -69.42 52.07
N LEU A 878 113.16 -69.99 52.69
CA LEU A 878 113.24 -70.55 54.05
C LEU A 878 114.10 -71.84 54.13
N GLY A 879 114.09 -72.67 53.09
CA GLY A 879 114.88 -73.91 53.04
C GLY A 879 116.40 -73.70 52.93
N ILE A 880 116.82 -72.65 52.21
CA ILE A 880 118.24 -72.27 52.07
C ILE A 880 118.76 -71.61 53.36
N ALA A 881 117.91 -70.85 54.06
CA ALA A 881 118.24 -70.23 55.34
C ALA A 881 118.42 -71.27 56.49
N LEU A 882 117.60 -72.32 56.54
CA LEU A 882 117.71 -73.39 57.56
C LEU A 882 118.95 -74.29 57.36
N GLY A 883 119.41 -74.48 56.11
CA GLY A 883 120.65 -75.20 55.80
C GLY A 883 121.93 -74.46 56.20
N LEU A 884 121.92 -73.13 56.14
CA LEU A 884 123.07 -72.30 56.55
C LEU A 884 123.19 -72.18 58.08
N ILE A 885 122.08 -72.22 58.81
CA ILE A 885 122.07 -72.18 60.29
C ILE A 885 122.57 -73.50 60.91
N SER A 886 122.30 -74.63 60.27
CA SER A 886 122.77 -75.96 60.73
C SER A 886 124.27 -76.19 60.48
N ALA A 887 124.83 -75.64 59.40
CA ALA A 887 126.28 -75.65 59.15
C ALA A 887 127.05 -74.74 60.12
N ALA A 888 126.49 -73.60 60.51
CA ALA A 888 127.08 -72.69 61.49
C ALA A 888 127.12 -73.29 62.92
N PHE A 889 126.11 -74.09 63.29
CA PHE A 889 126.06 -74.76 64.60
C PHE A 889 127.11 -75.88 64.73
N LEU A 890 127.39 -76.61 63.65
CA LEU A 890 128.43 -77.64 63.60
C LEU A 890 129.85 -77.05 63.66
N LEU A 891 130.07 -75.89 63.03
CA LEU A 891 131.33 -75.15 63.11
C LEU A 891 131.56 -74.51 64.50
N LEU A 892 130.50 -74.08 65.20
CA LEU A 892 130.61 -73.58 66.58
C LEU A 892 130.96 -74.71 67.57
N LEU A 893 130.42 -75.92 67.39
CA LEU A 893 130.75 -77.11 68.19
C LEU A 893 132.23 -77.53 68.01
N VAL A 894 132.75 -77.35 66.79
CA VAL A 894 134.15 -77.60 66.40
C VAL A 894 135.08 -76.41 66.70
N VAL A 895 134.59 -75.30 67.25
CA VAL A 895 135.43 -74.20 67.81
C VAL A 895 135.43 -74.23 69.34
N LEU A 896 134.40 -74.81 69.97
CA LEU A 896 134.42 -75.20 71.39
C LEU A 896 135.36 -76.39 71.67
N ILE A 897 135.65 -77.18 70.63
CA ILE A 897 136.70 -78.20 70.46
C ILE A 897 137.81 -78.17 71.52
N LYS A 898 138.53 -77.07 71.67
CA LYS A 898 139.92 -77.13 72.12
C LYS A 898 140.18 -76.09 73.19
N ARG A 899 139.16 -75.70 73.96
CA ARG A 899 139.31 -74.73 75.06
C ARG A 899 139.39 -75.33 76.47
N ARG A 900 139.44 -76.66 76.62
CA ARG A 900 139.60 -77.31 77.96
C ARG A 900 140.79 -78.24 78.14
N VAL A 901 141.79 -78.16 77.26
CA VAL A 901 143.09 -78.84 77.45
C VAL A 901 144.20 -77.80 77.22
N VAL A 902 144.99 -77.55 78.28
CA VAL A 902 146.19 -76.70 78.39
C VAL A 902 145.99 -75.20 78.71
N LYS A 903 145.75 -74.91 79.98
CA LYS A 903 146.59 -74.01 80.80
C LYS A 903 146.62 -74.54 82.24
N GLN A 904 147.76 -75.14 82.61
CA GLN A 904 148.19 -75.51 83.98
C GLN A 904 149.28 -74.51 84.43
N HIS A 905 149.42 -74.35 85.76
CA HIS A 905 150.47 -73.64 86.53
C HIS A 905 150.43 -72.09 86.43
N ASP A 906 150.34 -71.29 87.51
CA ASP A 906 150.60 -71.48 88.96
C ASP A 906 149.37 -71.69 89.85
#